data_AF-A0A812XHD6-F1
#
_entry.id   AF-A0A812XHD6-F1
#
_cell.length_a   1.000
_cell.length_b   1.000
_cell.length_c   1.000
_cell.angle_alpha   90.00
_cell.angle_beta   90.00
_cell.angle_gamma   90.00
#
_symmetry.space_group_name_H-M   'P 1'
#
loop_
_entity.id
_entity.type
_entity.pdbx_description
1 polymer ?
#
loop_
_entity_poly.entity_id
_entity_poly.type
_entity_poly.pdbx_seq_one_letter_code
_entity_poly.pdbx_strand_id
1 'polypeptide(L)'
;MFPRVHTRASAMAMAGVAQRGHIGHFLHGVASGDPLADAIVLWTRFTPMRPAEDEKAYKVRWLLWVSPGPPQPGHELTGEAAAAEEFDFTVKVDVSGLQPGSLYAYRFECGQAKSPQGEFRLPLPPSQPMARLSYAVFSCANRGFGNFRAYAAAVDRSRELQAPLDFWLHLGDYIYEYGDTRYPEPSETVLPGLQPSEELVNLQQYRQRHAHYRLDPDLQLLSASAPMISIWDDHEVANDDFKDGAENHRSETQGAFEARKLAALRAYHEWLPTRVDFDLRNTSAAPWMRWRRFDFGSLATLLMLETRLLARSKQARTEQSVRAEIAAVLNGAWALSPSAWPGGRIEKKMRKVQSTVEADRDDPKKRMLGDSQLAWISQQAASEGKPGKWLLIGQPQVVQELMSPNFLSLTSRGNSPHSDPRSESERWAEIVTNLTKRGALYRNYTDDEGEADFVSSELRKAFLVDLAAGRFRIQLNFDSWTGYVAERRKLLQSLRGPAPAIIYGGDSHNGWAGILRDSGPDRDAVAVEFDGMSVTSPGLESQRPFLPPGLEAAAWQAANPDLAWADTSRRGFMLVQLGLDNHRLEYIAVDVSTPSRGTNEGTDSCLAGFDVGRDLRLSGPKSCRTAGASSASLASGSIEPSMPSWRLLAPLVLLALLAAFLGFLLGRATGSSSSSRPKSRGYKRPSEVEAAEAEADGLQAAPVGRSQRDGI
;
A
#
# COMPACT_ATOMS: atom_id res chain seq x y z
N MET A 1 -12.48 35.24 15.34
CA MET A 1 -12.02 34.45 16.51
C MET A 1 -11.66 33.07 16.00
N PHE A 2 -10.46 32.58 16.29
CA PHE A 2 -10.16 31.16 16.10
C PHE A 2 -10.79 30.35 17.25
N PRO A 3 -11.20 29.09 17.03
CA PRO A 3 -11.59 28.19 18.11
C PRO A 3 -10.40 27.93 19.05
N ARG A 4 -10.67 27.45 20.27
CA ARG A 4 -9.62 26.97 21.16
C ARG A 4 -9.02 25.69 20.58
N VAL A 5 -7.80 25.80 20.04
CA VAL A 5 -7.00 24.65 19.65
C VAL A 5 -6.60 23.88 20.90
N HIS A 6 -6.84 22.57 20.90
CA HIS A 6 -6.55 21.68 22.02
C HIS A 6 -5.50 20.65 21.58
N THR A 7 -4.49 20.45 22.42
CA THR A 7 -3.31 19.64 22.09
C THR A 7 -3.19 18.50 23.07
N ARG A 8 -3.40 17.27 22.61
CA ARG A 8 -3.07 16.06 23.37
C ARG A 8 -1.67 15.61 22.98
N ALA A 9 -0.67 16.16 23.65
CA ALA A 9 0.62 15.50 23.77
C ALA A 9 0.53 14.43 24.86
N SER A 10 1.33 13.36 24.76
CA SER A 10 1.66 12.49 25.89
C SER A 10 2.55 13.25 26.87
N ALA A 11 1.95 14.19 27.59
CA ALA A 11 2.66 15.27 28.26
C ALA A 11 3.21 14.84 29.63
N MET A 12 4.52 14.63 29.71
CA MET A 12 5.24 14.88 30.96
C MET A 12 5.21 16.39 31.24
N ALA A 13 4.57 16.78 32.34
CA ALA A 13 4.77 18.11 32.91
C ALA A 13 6.14 18.12 33.61
N MET A 14 7.10 18.86 33.07
CA MET A 14 8.42 19.06 33.67
C MET A 14 8.69 20.54 33.91
N ALA A 15 9.13 20.86 35.12
CA ALA A 15 9.54 22.22 35.48
C ALA A 15 10.99 22.49 35.03
N GLY A 16 11.24 23.69 34.49
CA GLY A 16 12.57 24.31 34.55
C GLY A 16 13.71 23.69 33.73
N VAL A 17 13.45 23.14 32.53
CA VAL A 17 14.56 22.85 31.58
C VAL A 17 15.08 24.18 31.01
N ALA A 18 16.33 24.53 31.31
CA ALA A 18 16.99 25.72 30.77
C ALA A 18 17.40 25.52 29.31
N GLN A 19 17.12 26.49 28.44
CA GLN A 19 17.59 26.45 27.05
C GLN A 19 19.12 26.61 26.98
N ARG A 20 19.83 25.50 26.82
CA ARG A 20 21.16 25.49 26.21
C ARG A 20 21.01 25.50 24.69
N GLY A 21 22.08 25.80 23.97
CA GLY A 21 22.12 25.66 22.51
C GLY A 21 22.21 24.19 22.12
N HIS A 22 21.13 23.42 22.28
CA HIS A 22 21.10 22.00 21.95
C HIS A 22 21.42 21.79 20.45
N ILE A 23 22.35 20.87 20.16
CA ILE A 23 22.81 20.55 18.80
C ILE A 23 22.25 19.18 18.40
N GLY A 24 21.71 19.07 17.19
CA GLY A 24 21.11 17.82 16.69
C GLY A 24 20.41 18.01 15.36
N HIS A 25 19.77 16.94 14.86
CA HIS A 25 19.17 16.89 13.53
C HIS A 25 17.85 16.09 13.52
N PHE A 26 16.97 16.38 12.57
CA PHE A 26 15.74 15.60 12.32
C PHE A 26 15.98 14.59 11.19
N LEU A 27 16.86 13.61 11.42
CA LEU A 27 17.39 12.70 10.37
C LEU A 27 16.32 11.82 9.70
N HIS A 28 15.20 11.57 10.37
CA HIS A 28 14.14 10.65 9.95
C HIS A 28 12.93 11.38 9.33
N GLY A 29 13.13 12.65 8.95
CA GLY A 29 12.12 13.51 8.33
C GLY A 29 10.97 13.89 9.28
N VAL A 30 9.78 14.05 8.69
CA VAL A 30 8.52 14.31 9.39
C VAL A 30 7.43 13.41 8.81
N ALA A 31 6.37 13.21 9.57
CA ALA A 31 5.15 12.56 9.08
C ALA A 31 3.90 13.21 9.70
N SER A 32 2.76 13.06 9.04
CA SER A 32 1.44 13.31 9.62
C SER A 32 0.56 12.08 9.43
N GLY A 33 -0.49 11.93 10.22
CA GLY A 33 -1.31 10.72 10.16
C GLY A 33 -2.57 10.75 11.01
N ASP A 34 -3.36 9.68 10.84
CA ASP A 34 -4.70 9.49 11.40
C ASP A 34 -5.58 10.77 11.34
N PRO A 35 -5.81 11.32 10.14
CA PRO A 35 -6.52 12.59 9.95
C PRO A 35 -8.01 12.47 10.30
N LEU A 36 -8.49 13.37 11.14
CA LEU A 36 -9.90 13.61 11.44
C LEU A 36 -10.30 14.98 10.87
N ALA A 37 -11.61 15.28 10.83
CA ALA A 37 -12.09 16.53 10.23
C ALA A 37 -11.48 17.80 10.86
N ASP A 38 -11.20 17.79 12.17
CA ASP A 38 -10.63 18.92 12.91
C ASP A 38 -9.32 18.58 13.65
N ALA A 39 -8.73 17.41 13.42
CA ALA A 39 -7.55 16.96 14.16
C ALA A 39 -6.57 16.09 13.36
N ILE A 40 -5.29 16.11 13.75
CA ILE A 40 -4.19 15.41 13.07
C ILE A 40 -3.14 14.95 14.08
N VAL A 41 -2.48 13.82 13.81
CA VAL A 41 -1.23 13.46 14.49
C VAL A 41 -0.05 13.98 13.68
N LEU A 42 0.82 14.79 14.29
CA LEU A 42 2.11 15.19 13.71
C LEU A 42 3.25 14.41 14.37
N TRP A 43 4.22 13.97 13.57
CA TRP A 43 5.32 13.11 14.00
C TRP A 43 6.70 13.57 13.47
N THR A 44 7.74 13.40 14.28
CA THR A 44 9.16 13.41 13.87
C THR A 44 10.02 12.65 14.90
N ARG A 45 11.33 12.54 14.67
CA ARG A 45 12.33 12.16 15.68
C ARG A 45 13.48 13.16 15.68
N PHE A 46 13.81 13.69 16.86
CA PHE A 46 15.04 14.46 17.05
C PHE A 46 16.22 13.52 17.31
N THR A 47 17.36 13.74 16.65
CA THR A 47 18.61 13.01 16.89
C THR A 47 19.62 13.96 17.54
N PRO A 48 19.89 13.84 18.85
CA PRO A 48 20.87 14.68 19.54
C PRO A 48 22.30 14.44 19.04
N MET A 49 23.10 15.50 18.89
CA MET A 49 24.55 15.38 18.69
C MET A 49 25.26 15.46 20.04
N ARG A 50 25.80 14.31 20.51
CA ARG A 50 26.44 14.17 21.83
C ARG A 50 25.49 14.56 22.98
N PRO A 51 24.47 13.74 23.29
CA PRO A 51 23.68 13.95 24.50
C PRO A 51 24.61 13.97 25.72
N ALA A 52 24.36 14.88 26.66
CA ALA A 52 25.01 14.82 27.96
C ALA A 52 24.42 13.66 28.78
N GLU A 53 25.19 13.08 29.72
CA GLU A 53 24.78 11.88 30.47
C GLU A 53 23.51 12.10 31.31
N ASP A 54 23.17 13.35 31.62
CA ASP A 54 21.97 13.79 32.32
C ASP A 54 20.81 14.22 31.39
N GLU A 55 21.05 14.43 30.10
CA GLU A 55 20.11 15.08 29.17
C GLU A 55 19.15 14.09 28.48
N LYS A 56 18.24 13.50 29.26
CA LYS A 56 17.32 12.44 28.81
C LYS A 56 16.10 12.92 28.01
N ALA A 57 15.89 14.23 27.85
CA ALA A 57 14.78 14.78 27.06
C ALA A 57 15.06 16.18 26.50
N TYR A 58 14.66 16.40 25.24
CA TYR A 58 14.80 17.65 24.52
C TYR A 58 13.44 18.31 24.27
N LYS A 59 13.36 19.63 24.49
CA LYS A 59 12.16 20.43 24.20
C LYS A 59 12.08 20.75 22.71
N VAL A 60 11.14 20.11 22.01
CA VAL A 60 10.86 20.33 20.59
C VAL A 60 9.62 21.21 20.45
N ARG A 61 9.75 22.35 19.77
CA ARG A 61 8.63 23.20 19.37
C ARG A 61 8.08 22.72 18.04
N TRP A 62 6.76 22.64 17.91
CA TRP A 62 6.10 22.44 16.62
C TRP A 62 5.41 23.72 16.15
N LEU A 63 5.31 23.90 14.83
CA LEU A 63 4.59 24.98 14.16
C LEU A 63 3.66 24.38 13.11
N LEU A 64 2.49 24.98 12.95
CA LEU A 64 1.44 24.57 12.03
C LEU A 64 0.72 25.82 11.49
N TRP A 65 0.62 25.98 10.18
CA TRP A 65 -0.01 27.14 9.54
C TRP A 65 -0.74 26.75 8.25
N VAL A 66 -1.66 27.60 7.78
CA VAL A 66 -2.42 27.34 6.54
C VAL A 66 -1.50 27.52 5.32
N SER A 67 -1.59 26.57 4.38
CA SER A 67 -0.81 26.52 3.14
C SER A 67 -1.73 26.81 1.93
N PRO A 68 -1.25 27.43 0.82
CA PRO A 68 0.14 27.82 0.53
C PRO A 68 0.57 29.14 1.16
N GLY A 69 1.79 29.15 1.72
CA GLY A 69 2.46 30.35 2.21
C GLY A 69 3.58 30.03 3.20
N PRO A 70 4.53 30.96 3.42
CA PRO A 70 5.45 30.87 4.54
C PRO A 70 4.68 31.11 5.86
N PRO A 71 5.14 30.54 6.99
CA PRO A 71 4.56 30.85 8.29
C PRO A 71 4.73 32.33 8.62
N GLN A 72 3.63 32.96 9.05
CA GLN A 72 3.59 34.37 9.45
C GLN A 72 3.60 34.47 10.97
N PRO A 73 4.54 35.20 11.60
CA PRO A 73 4.69 35.27 13.05
C PRO A 73 3.39 35.65 13.78
N GLY A 74 2.91 34.74 14.64
CA GLY A 74 1.69 34.94 15.43
C GLY A 74 0.39 34.57 14.71
N HIS A 75 0.46 34.13 13.45
CA HIS A 75 -0.63 33.42 12.76
C HIS A 75 -0.40 31.90 12.72
N GLU A 76 0.76 31.40 13.15
CA GLU A 76 0.97 29.96 13.32
C GLU A 76 0.30 29.43 14.61
N LEU A 77 -0.25 28.23 14.52
CA LEU A 77 -0.47 27.40 15.69
C LEU A 77 0.88 26.80 16.12
N THR A 78 1.19 26.86 17.41
CA THR A 78 2.48 26.37 17.93
C THR A 78 2.32 25.84 19.35
N GLY A 79 3.21 24.92 19.71
CA GLY A 79 3.29 24.34 21.04
C GLY A 79 4.58 23.54 21.20
N GLU A 80 4.69 22.83 22.31
CA GLU A 80 5.91 22.12 22.69
C GLU A 80 5.61 20.65 23.01
N ALA A 81 6.59 19.78 22.79
CA ALA A 81 6.60 18.38 23.20
C ALA A 81 8.02 17.96 23.57
N ALA A 82 8.15 16.87 24.33
CA ALA A 82 9.44 16.31 24.71
C ALA A 82 9.85 15.19 23.74
N ALA A 83 11.00 15.33 23.08
CA ALA A 83 11.73 14.22 22.51
C ALA A 83 12.51 13.54 23.65
N ALA A 84 11.99 12.45 24.20
CA ALA A 84 12.56 11.77 25.37
C ALA A 84 13.20 10.42 25.01
N GLU A 85 14.29 10.07 25.67
CA GLU A 85 15.02 8.79 25.52
C GLU A 85 14.09 7.58 25.72
N GLU A 86 13.16 7.67 26.67
CA GLU A 86 12.11 6.67 26.95
C GLU A 86 11.30 6.32 25.68
N PHE A 87 11.08 7.27 24.77
CA PHE A 87 10.37 7.08 23.50
C PHE A 87 11.30 7.21 22.28
N ASP A 88 12.59 6.90 22.47
CA ASP A 88 13.63 6.95 21.42
C ASP A 88 13.70 8.32 20.72
N PHE A 89 13.53 9.41 21.48
CA PHE A 89 13.52 10.80 21.00
C PHE A 89 12.49 11.09 19.88
N THR A 90 11.50 10.20 19.69
CA THR A 90 10.34 10.46 18.85
C THR A 90 9.47 11.54 19.48
N VAL A 91 8.78 12.30 18.63
CA VAL A 91 7.84 13.35 19.03
C VAL A 91 6.55 13.08 18.29
N LYS A 92 5.47 12.89 19.06
CA LYS A 92 4.11 12.73 18.55
C LYS A 92 3.19 13.71 19.25
N VAL A 93 2.44 14.50 18.48
CA VAL A 93 1.44 15.45 19.01
C VAL A 93 0.12 15.31 18.27
N ASP A 94 -0.97 15.13 19.03
CA ASP A 94 -2.34 15.20 18.53
C ASP A 94 -2.84 16.64 18.65
N VAL A 95 -3.04 17.30 17.50
CA VAL A 95 -3.46 18.71 17.40
C VAL A 95 -4.91 18.74 16.91
N SER A 96 -5.81 19.34 17.69
CA SER A 96 -7.27 19.35 17.45
C SER A 96 -7.89 20.75 17.51
N GLY A 97 -9.09 20.92 16.96
CA GLY A 97 -9.74 22.24 16.77
C GLY A 97 -9.30 22.97 15.50
N LEU A 98 -8.76 22.25 14.53
CA LEU A 98 -8.35 22.75 13.21
C LEU A 98 -9.56 22.97 12.28
N GLN A 99 -9.35 23.58 11.11
CA GLN A 99 -10.43 23.86 10.15
C GLN A 99 -10.54 22.73 9.10
N PRO A 100 -11.69 22.05 8.99
CA PRO A 100 -11.88 20.96 8.01
C PRO A 100 -11.63 21.39 6.57
N GLY A 101 -11.20 20.46 5.71
CA GLY A 101 -10.90 20.70 4.29
C GLY A 101 -9.64 21.54 4.00
N SER A 102 -9.09 22.20 5.02
CA SER A 102 -7.98 23.14 4.88
C SER A 102 -6.66 22.40 4.61
N LEU A 103 -5.81 23.03 3.79
CA LEU A 103 -4.43 22.61 3.58
C LEU A 103 -3.55 23.28 4.64
N TYR A 104 -2.71 22.50 5.30
CA TYR A 104 -1.79 22.96 6.33
C TYR A 104 -0.37 22.56 5.99
N ALA A 105 0.58 23.40 6.39
CA ALA A 105 2.00 23.10 6.43
C ALA A 105 2.51 23.13 7.88
N TYR A 106 3.49 22.29 8.21
CA TYR A 106 4.02 22.15 9.56
C TYR A 106 5.53 21.89 9.58
N ARG A 107 6.17 22.18 10.72
CA ARG A 107 7.56 21.79 11.01
C ARG A 107 7.84 21.69 12.50
N PHE A 108 8.97 21.09 12.85
CA PHE A 108 9.52 21.03 14.20
C PHE A 108 10.83 21.83 14.30
N GLU A 109 11.10 22.39 15.46
CA GLU A 109 12.29 23.18 15.78
C GLU A 109 12.82 22.78 17.17
N CYS A 110 14.13 22.57 17.31
CA CYS A 110 14.78 22.20 18.58
C CYS A 110 16.15 22.88 18.68
N GLY A 111 16.29 23.83 19.60
CA GLY A 111 17.47 24.71 19.63
C GLY A 111 17.59 25.48 18.30
N GLN A 112 18.69 25.26 17.57
CA GLN A 112 18.88 25.79 16.22
C GLN A 112 18.42 24.84 15.10
N ALA A 113 18.17 23.56 15.41
CA ALA A 113 17.77 22.57 14.43
C ALA A 113 16.32 22.79 13.96
N LYS A 114 16.06 22.55 12.67
CA LYS A 114 14.73 22.59 12.07
C LYS A 114 14.50 21.32 11.25
N SER A 115 13.28 20.78 11.29
CA SER A 115 12.90 19.66 10.45
C SER A 115 12.66 20.11 9.00
N PRO A 116 12.59 19.18 8.04
CA PRO A 116 11.85 19.42 6.80
C PRO A 116 10.44 19.93 7.09
N GLN A 117 9.88 20.70 6.17
CA GLN A 117 8.45 21.04 6.18
C GLN A 117 7.66 19.82 5.69
N GLY A 118 6.56 19.50 6.37
CA GLY A 118 5.52 18.61 5.84
C GLY A 118 4.24 19.38 5.55
N GLU A 119 3.35 18.78 4.76
CA GLU A 119 2.02 19.30 4.45
C GLU A 119 0.96 18.20 4.58
N PHE A 120 -0.29 18.61 4.82
CA PHE A 120 -1.46 17.72 4.83
C PHE A 120 -2.74 18.50 4.55
N ARG A 121 -3.77 17.81 4.04
CA ARG A 121 -5.15 18.32 3.99
C ARG A 121 -5.99 17.60 5.04
N LEU A 122 -6.82 18.33 5.78
CA LEU A 122 -7.83 17.70 6.64
C LEU A 122 -9.05 17.26 5.81
N PRO A 123 -9.66 16.10 6.11
CA PRO A 123 -10.92 15.71 5.49
C PRO A 123 -12.06 16.68 5.84
N LEU A 124 -13.15 16.58 5.08
CA LEU A 124 -14.41 17.24 5.40
C LEU A 124 -15.24 16.32 6.32
N PRO A 125 -16.06 16.86 7.24
CA PRO A 125 -16.92 16.04 8.10
C PRO A 125 -18.08 15.40 7.30
N PRO A 126 -18.70 14.29 7.78
CA PRO A 126 -19.80 13.57 7.10
C PRO A 126 -21.07 14.37 6.75
N SER A 127 -21.15 15.63 7.18
CA SER A 127 -22.21 16.59 6.87
C SER A 127 -21.91 17.49 5.66
N GLN A 128 -20.67 17.52 5.15
CA GLN A 128 -20.24 18.42 4.08
C GLN A 128 -19.94 17.65 2.78
N PRO A 129 -20.27 18.22 1.61
CA PRO A 129 -20.07 17.56 0.32
C PRO A 129 -18.59 17.49 -0.05
N MET A 130 -18.15 16.34 -0.55
CA MET A 130 -16.80 16.13 -1.08
C MET A 130 -16.92 15.54 -2.49
N ALA A 131 -16.33 16.20 -3.49
CA ALA A 131 -16.52 15.83 -4.91
C ALA A 131 -15.48 14.81 -5.42
N ARG A 132 -14.27 14.83 -4.86
CA ARG A 132 -13.20 13.87 -5.15
C ARG A 132 -12.36 13.56 -3.92
N LEU A 133 -11.60 12.46 -3.99
CA LEU A 133 -10.56 12.06 -3.05
C LEU A 133 -9.41 11.39 -3.83
N SER A 134 -8.16 11.74 -3.54
CA SER A 134 -6.95 11.20 -4.21
C SER A 134 -6.05 10.51 -3.18
N TYR A 135 -5.61 9.28 -3.41
CA TYR A 135 -4.76 8.55 -2.46
C TYR A 135 -3.94 7.45 -3.12
N ALA A 136 -2.83 7.08 -2.48
CA ALA A 136 -2.01 5.93 -2.85
C ALA A 136 -2.11 4.81 -1.80
N VAL A 137 -1.90 3.56 -2.20
CA VAL A 137 -1.99 2.37 -1.34
C VAL A 137 -0.74 1.50 -1.54
N PHE A 138 -0.15 1.09 -0.43
CA PHE A 138 1.13 0.36 -0.35
C PHE A 138 1.07 -0.76 0.69
N SER A 139 1.97 -1.74 0.55
CA SER A 139 2.35 -2.70 1.59
C SER A 139 3.77 -3.23 1.31
N CYS A 140 4.30 -4.05 2.22
CA CYS A 140 5.39 -4.98 1.91
C CYS A 140 6.67 -4.29 1.40
N ALA A 141 7.26 -3.49 2.29
CA ALA A 141 8.39 -2.63 2.02
C ALA A 141 9.71 -3.21 2.56
N ASN A 142 10.02 -4.50 2.33
CA ASN A 142 11.30 -5.06 2.80
C ASN A 142 12.47 -4.35 2.13
N ARG A 143 13.22 -3.57 2.92
CA ARG A 143 14.31 -2.72 2.41
C ARG A 143 15.43 -3.51 1.75
N GLY A 144 15.68 -4.75 2.17
CA GLY A 144 16.77 -5.55 1.61
C GLY A 144 16.58 -5.86 0.13
N PHE A 145 15.34 -5.97 -0.34
CA PHE A 145 14.98 -6.26 -1.73
C PHE A 145 14.94 -5.02 -2.65
N GLY A 146 15.15 -3.79 -2.15
CA GLY A 146 15.39 -2.65 -3.04
C GLY A 146 15.09 -1.25 -2.50
N ASN A 147 15.22 -0.28 -3.41
CA ASN A 147 14.96 1.13 -3.18
C ASN A 147 13.45 1.40 -3.11
N PHE A 148 13.01 2.26 -2.19
CA PHE A 148 11.60 2.58 -2.00
C PHE A 148 11.02 3.57 -3.04
N ARG A 149 11.37 3.40 -4.33
CA ARG A 149 11.02 4.30 -5.43
C ARG A 149 9.51 4.50 -5.60
N ALA A 150 8.70 3.51 -5.22
CA ALA A 150 7.24 3.58 -5.22
C ALA A 150 6.70 4.81 -4.45
N TYR A 151 7.34 5.19 -3.34
CA TYR A 151 6.90 6.33 -2.52
C TYR A 151 7.11 7.68 -3.22
N ALA A 152 8.25 7.88 -3.90
CA ALA A 152 8.49 9.10 -4.68
C ALA A 152 7.62 9.13 -5.95
N ALA A 153 7.53 8.00 -6.67
CA ALA A 153 6.69 7.88 -7.85
C ALA A 153 5.24 8.25 -7.56
N ALA A 154 4.66 7.80 -6.44
CA ALA A 154 3.30 8.18 -6.04
C ALA A 154 3.11 9.68 -5.83
N VAL A 155 4.08 10.36 -5.22
CA VAL A 155 4.04 11.81 -5.01
C VAL A 155 4.10 12.55 -6.34
N ASP A 156 5.05 12.20 -7.22
CA ASP A 156 5.23 12.90 -8.48
C ASP A 156 4.09 12.61 -9.47
N ARG A 157 3.59 11.37 -9.53
CA ARG A 157 2.40 11.02 -10.31
C ARG A 157 1.15 11.77 -9.83
N SER A 158 0.99 12.00 -8.53
CA SER A 158 -0.11 12.81 -7.99
C SER A 158 -0.02 14.28 -8.40
N ARG A 159 1.20 14.82 -8.58
CA ARG A 159 1.47 16.17 -9.05
C ARG A 159 1.20 16.31 -10.55
N GLU A 160 1.64 15.35 -11.37
CA GLU A 160 1.36 15.30 -12.82
C GLU A 160 -0.14 15.30 -13.13
N LEU A 161 -0.91 14.50 -12.38
CA LEU A 161 -2.36 14.40 -12.51
C LEU A 161 -3.10 15.58 -11.87
N GLN A 162 -2.39 16.58 -11.33
CA GLN A 162 -2.92 17.75 -10.62
C GLN A 162 -3.90 17.37 -9.49
N ALA A 163 -3.70 16.21 -8.89
CA ALA A 163 -4.51 15.63 -7.83
C ALA A 163 -3.61 15.14 -6.68
N PRO A 164 -2.97 16.07 -5.93
CA PRO A 164 -2.17 15.72 -4.76
C PRO A 164 -2.91 14.79 -3.81
N LEU A 165 -2.17 13.89 -3.18
CA LEU A 165 -2.72 12.89 -2.26
C LEU A 165 -3.37 13.58 -1.06
N ASP A 166 -4.63 13.25 -0.80
CA ASP A 166 -5.38 13.66 0.38
C ASP A 166 -4.98 12.77 1.60
N PHE A 167 -4.53 11.53 1.36
CA PHE A 167 -3.81 10.64 2.29
C PHE A 167 -3.05 9.53 1.52
N TRP A 168 -2.30 8.69 2.22
CA TRP A 168 -1.80 7.40 1.72
C TRP A 168 -2.03 6.26 2.72
N LEU A 169 -2.26 5.05 2.21
CA LEU A 169 -2.46 3.84 3.01
C LEU A 169 -1.20 2.99 3.04
N HIS A 170 -0.86 2.46 4.22
CA HIS A 170 0.05 1.32 4.35
C HIS A 170 -0.70 0.15 4.99
N LEU A 171 -0.82 -0.97 4.29
CA LEU A 171 -1.70 -2.07 4.69
C LEU A 171 -1.02 -3.13 5.56
N GLY A 172 0.29 -3.05 5.73
CA GLY A 172 1.11 -3.96 6.55
C GLY A 172 2.53 -4.01 6.02
N ASP A 173 3.43 -4.64 6.77
CA ASP A 173 4.82 -4.89 6.39
C ASP A 173 5.61 -3.59 6.07
N TYR A 174 5.43 -2.58 6.93
CA TYR A 174 6.22 -1.34 6.87
C TYR A 174 7.67 -1.56 7.34
N ILE A 175 7.89 -2.60 8.15
CA ILE A 175 9.20 -3.18 8.42
C ILE A 175 9.11 -4.71 8.26
N TYR A 176 10.28 -5.34 8.17
CA TYR A 176 10.44 -6.79 8.34
C TYR A 176 11.33 -7.05 9.56
N GLU A 177 11.15 -8.21 10.20
CA GLU A 177 11.80 -8.61 11.45
C GLU A 177 13.08 -9.42 11.27
N TYR A 178 13.34 -9.92 10.06
CA TYR A 178 14.48 -10.78 9.76
C TYR A 178 15.85 -10.08 9.89
N GLY A 179 16.90 -10.88 10.07
CA GLY A 179 18.28 -10.45 9.88
C GLY A 179 18.68 -10.26 8.41
N ASP A 180 19.87 -9.69 8.18
CA ASP A 180 20.43 -9.28 6.88
C ASP A 180 20.88 -10.42 5.95
N THR A 181 20.59 -11.66 6.33
CA THR A 181 21.14 -12.90 5.74
C THR A 181 20.09 -13.98 5.49
N ARG A 182 18.80 -13.69 5.73
CA ARG A 182 17.69 -14.68 5.62
C ARG A 182 16.56 -14.28 4.69
N TYR A 183 16.13 -13.01 4.71
CA TYR A 183 15.08 -12.52 3.80
C TYR A 183 15.24 -11.00 3.60
N PRO A 184 15.98 -10.56 2.58
CA PRO A 184 16.62 -11.37 1.53
C PRO A 184 17.73 -12.32 2.02
N GLU A 185 17.94 -13.42 1.30
CA GLU A 185 19.22 -14.13 1.30
C GLU A 185 20.29 -13.31 0.55
N PRO A 186 21.60 -13.51 0.78
CA PRO A 186 22.66 -12.70 0.16
C PRO A 186 22.66 -12.64 -1.38
N SER A 187 22.07 -13.62 -2.07
CA SER A 187 21.88 -13.65 -3.52
C SER A 187 20.67 -12.85 -4.02
N GLU A 188 19.73 -12.51 -3.15
CA GLU A 188 18.53 -11.71 -3.45
C GLU A 188 18.67 -10.24 -3.02
N THR A 189 19.67 -9.94 -2.19
CA THR A 189 19.89 -8.62 -1.59
C THR A 189 20.25 -7.55 -2.61
N VAL A 190 19.37 -6.56 -2.76
CA VAL A 190 19.62 -5.34 -3.55
C VAL A 190 20.23 -4.24 -2.69
N LEU A 191 19.79 -4.08 -1.44
CA LEU A 191 20.33 -3.11 -0.47
C LEU A 191 20.89 -3.84 0.78
N PRO A 192 22.20 -4.12 0.84
CA PRO A 192 22.80 -4.84 1.97
C PRO A 192 22.94 -3.98 3.23
N GLY A 193 23.11 -4.65 4.38
CA GLY A 193 23.41 -4.00 5.66
C GLY A 193 22.20 -3.47 6.41
N LEU A 194 21.09 -4.24 6.44
CA LEU A 194 19.94 -3.98 7.30
C LEU A 194 20.40 -3.73 8.76
N GLN A 195 19.79 -2.76 9.43
CA GLN A 195 20.10 -2.45 10.83
C GLN A 195 18.88 -2.71 11.74
N PRO A 196 19.04 -3.38 12.89
CA PRO A 196 20.20 -4.21 13.24
C PRO A 196 20.36 -5.36 12.22
N SER A 197 21.53 -5.99 12.17
CA SER A 197 21.79 -7.10 11.23
C SER A 197 21.15 -8.41 11.67
N GLU A 198 20.87 -8.58 12.96
CA GLU A 198 20.15 -9.74 13.49
C GLU A 198 18.62 -9.60 13.50
N GLU A 199 17.96 -10.73 13.77
CA GLU A 199 16.52 -10.88 13.99
C GLU A 199 15.99 -9.98 15.12
N LEU A 200 14.89 -9.25 14.88
CA LEU A 200 14.28 -8.35 15.85
C LEU A 200 13.46 -9.13 16.88
N VAL A 201 13.88 -9.12 18.16
CA VAL A 201 13.15 -9.76 19.27
C VAL A 201 12.84 -8.80 20.43
N ASN A 202 13.51 -7.65 20.51
CA ASN A 202 13.33 -6.67 21.59
C ASN A 202 13.12 -5.22 21.09
N LEU A 203 12.63 -4.36 21.98
CA LEU A 203 12.20 -2.99 21.67
C LEU A 203 13.28 -2.14 20.99
N GLN A 204 14.54 -2.29 21.39
CA GLN A 204 15.63 -1.51 20.80
C GLN A 204 15.91 -1.92 19.35
N GLN A 205 15.76 -3.21 19.03
CA GLN A 205 15.93 -3.72 17.67
C GLN A 205 14.80 -3.24 16.74
N TYR A 206 13.53 -3.31 17.16
CA TYR A 206 12.41 -2.77 16.39
C TYR A 206 12.53 -1.25 16.15
N ARG A 207 12.94 -0.49 17.18
CA ARG A 207 13.29 0.93 17.04
C ARG A 207 14.39 1.17 16.02
N GLN A 208 15.49 0.42 16.08
CA GLN A 208 16.59 0.51 15.12
C GLN A 208 16.15 0.16 13.69
N ARG A 209 15.25 -0.82 13.50
CA ARG A 209 14.72 -1.16 12.17
C ARG A 209 13.83 -0.06 11.61
N HIS A 210 12.89 0.48 12.40
CA HIS A 210 12.10 1.64 11.98
C HIS A 210 12.99 2.86 11.69
N ALA A 211 14.00 3.13 12.52
CA ALA A 211 14.99 4.19 12.27
C ALA A 211 15.68 3.99 10.92
N HIS A 212 16.25 2.81 10.69
CA HIS A 212 16.95 2.44 9.46
C HIS A 212 16.06 2.64 8.23
N TYR A 213 14.81 2.17 8.26
CA TYR A 213 13.86 2.34 7.16
C TYR A 213 13.51 3.81 6.94
N ARG A 214 13.25 4.59 7.99
CA ARG A 214 12.93 6.02 7.90
C ARG A 214 14.09 6.93 7.51
N LEU A 215 15.31 6.41 7.31
CA LEU A 215 16.40 7.15 6.66
C LEU A 215 16.23 7.23 5.13
N ASP A 216 15.29 6.50 4.55
CA ASP A 216 15.03 6.55 3.10
C ASP A 216 14.42 7.90 2.65
N PRO A 217 14.99 8.57 1.62
CA PRO A 217 14.59 9.92 1.21
C PRO A 217 13.25 9.98 0.45
N ASP A 218 12.78 8.85 -0.11
CA ASP A 218 11.54 8.76 -0.87
C ASP A 218 10.36 8.46 0.07
N LEU A 219 10.59 7.60 1.07
CA LEU A 219 9.70 7.45 2.22
C LEU A 219 9.54 8.77 3.02
N GLN A 220 10.63 9.54 3.19
CA GLN A 220 10.54 10.88 3.79
C GLN A 220 9.76 11.87 2.92
N LEU A 221 9.91 11.82 1.59
CA LEU A 221 9.14 12.66 0.67
C LEU A 221 7.63 12.36 0.77
N LEU A 222 7.23 11.09 0.70
CA LEU A 222 5.83 10.71 0.83
C LEU A 222 5.25 11.10 2.20
N SER A 223 5.98 10.77 3.28
CA SER A 223 5.58 11.10 4.66
C SER A 223 5.38 12.60 4.91
N ALA A 224 6.14 13.45 4.22
CA ALA A 224 6.02 14.90 4.29
C ALA A 224 4.97 15.48 3.31
N SER A 225 4.44 14.70 2.37
CA SER A 225 3.53 15.19 1.33
C SER A 225 2.04 15.06 1.66
N ALA A 226 1.68 14.04 2.45
CA ALA A 226 0.30 13.68 2.75
C ALA A 226 0.22 12.83 4.04
N PRO A 227 -0.93 12.83 4.75
CA PRO A 227 -1.08 12.07 5.97
C PRO A 227 -1.17 10.55 5.71
N MET A 228 -0.52 9.78 6.57
CA MET A 228 -0.51 8.32 6.57
C MET A 228 -1.72 7.77 7.36
N ILE A 229 -2.37 6.74 6.82
CA ILE A 229 -3.28 5.87 7.56
C ILE A 229 -2.76 4.45 7.40
N SER A 230 -2.31 3.82 8.49
CA SER A 230 -1.69 2.50 8.44
C SER A 230 -2.29 1.49 9.39
N ILE A 231 -2.28 0.22 8.99
CA ILE A 231 -2.37 -0.94 9.86
C ILE A 231 -1.05 -1.72 9.77
N TRP A 232 -0.79 -2.61 10.71
CA TRP A 232 0.25 -3.63 10.61
C TRP A 232 -0.27 -4.87 9.87
N ASP A 233 0.63 -5.73 9.43
CA ASP A 233 0.33 -7.17 9.31
C ASP A 233 1.19 -7.96 10.29
N ASP A 234 1.90 -9.01 9.87
CA ASP A 234 2.75 -9.83 10.74
C ASP A 234 4.20 -9.39 10.79
N HIS A 235 4.81 -8.91 9.70
CA HIS A 235 6.23 -8.56 9.68
C HIS A 235 6.61 -7.32 10.52
N GLU A 236 5.61 -6.56 10.98
CA GLU A 236 5.75 -5.66 12.12
C GLU A 236 6.20 -6.36 13.42
N VAL A 237 5.87 -7.64 13.59
CA VAL A 237 6.21 -8.51 14.74
C VAL A 237 7.07 -9.71 14.31
N ALA A 238 6.49 -10.70 13.60
CA ALA A 238 7.13 -11.91 13.09
C ALA A 238 6.26 -12.67 12.05
N ASN A 239 6.85 -13.21 10.99
CA ASN A 239 6.18 -13.97 9.91
C ASN A 239 5.12 -15.02 10.37
N ASP A 240 3.99 -15.09 9.64
CA ASP A 240 2.77 -15.86 9.88
C ASP A 240 2.15 -15.65 11.28
N ASP A 241 2.23 -14.43 11.86
CA ASP A 241 1.67 -14.23 13.20
C ASP A 241 0.14 -14.41 13.30
N PHE A 242 -0.24 -14.71 14.53
CA PHE A 242 -1.59 -14.75 15.05
C PHE A 242 -1.57 -14.29 16.51
N LYS A 243 -2.76 -14.00 17.07
CA LYS A 243 -2.99 -13.48 18.44
C LYS A 243 -2.00 -13.93 19.53
N ASP A 244 -1.65 -15.23 19.55
CA ASP A 244 -0.89 -15.89 20.61
C ASP A 244 0.46 -16.52 20.14
N GLY A 245 0.95 -16.23 18.92
CA GLY A 245 2.22 -16.77 18.40
C GLY A 245 2.49 -16.44 16.92
N ALA A 246 3.56 -17.01 16.34
CA ALA A 246 3.91 -16.86 14.92
C ALA A 246 4.57 -18.13 14.35
N GLU A 247 4.88 -18.17 13.04
CA GLU A 247 5.79 -19.17 12.47
C GLU A 247 7.22 -18.83 12.84
N ASN A 248 7.65 -17.59 12.53
CA ASN A 248 9.02 -17.16 12.77
C ASN A 248 9.24 -16.73 14.23
N HIS A 249 8.81 -17.55 15.19
CA HIS A 249 9.07 -17.32 16.60
C HIS A 249 9.34 -18.61 17.40
N ARG A 250 10.36 -18.58 18.25
CA ARG A 250 10.80 -19.70 19.09
C ARG A 250 11.04 -19.27 20.53
N SER A 251 10.11 -19.64 21.41
CA SER A 251 10.12 -19.27 22.83
C SER A 251 11.42 -19.65 23.56
N GLU A 252 12.05 -20.74 23.12
CA GLU A 252 13.26 -21.32 23.71
C GLU A 252 14.52 -20.49 23.46
N THR A 253 14.55 -19.70 22.39
CA THR A 253 15.73 -18.91 21.97
C THR A 253 15.48 -17.41 21.87
N GLN A 254 14.21 -16.98 21.80
CA GLN A 254 13.82 -15.57 21.64
C GLN A 254 13.01 -15.00 22.82
N GLY A 255 12.72 -15.82 23.85
CA GLY A 255 11.81 -15.46 24.94
C GLY A 255 10.34 -15.51 24.53
N ALA A 256 9.43 -15.13 25.43
CA ALA A 256 7.98 -15.28 25.19
C ALA A 256 7.44 -14.33 24.11
N PHE A 257 6.61 -14.85 23.20
CA PHE A 257 6.00 -14.09 22.09
C PHE A 257 5.34 -12.78 22.53
N GLU A 258 4.63 -12.79 23.66
CA GLU A 258 3.97 -11.59 24.19
C GLU A 258 4.96 -10.44 24.42
N ALA A 259 6.19 -10.72 24.88
CA ALA A 259 7.22 -9.69 25.05
C ALA A 259 7.72 -9.14 23.70
N ARG A 260 7.85 -9.99 22.68
CA ARG A 260 8.20 -9.60 21.30
C ARG A 260 7.11 -8.73 20.68
N LYS A 261 5.85 -9.17 20.75
CA LYS A 261 4.65 -8.43 20.30
C LYS A 261 4.51 -7.07 20.99
N LEU A 262 4.70 -7.01 22.31
CA LEU A 262 4.67 -5.75 23.07
C LEU A 262 5.81 -4.80 22.68
N ALA A 263 7.01 -5.32 22.43
CA ALA A 263 8.14 -4.54 21.94
C ALA A 263 7.89 -3.97 20.53
N ALA A 264 7.42 -4.81 19.61
CA ALA A 264 7.05 -4.45 18.25
C ALA A 264 5.96 -3.36 18.21
N LEU A 265 4.82 -3.60 18.86
CA LEU A 265 3.71 -2.65 18.87
C LEU A 265 4.06 -1.32 19.54
N ARG A 266 4.93 -1.32 20.56
CA ARG A 266 5.44 -0.08 21.15
C ARG A 266 6.32 0.68 20.15
N ALA A 267 7.23 0.00 19.46
CA ALA A 267 8.07 0.64 18.44
C ALA A 267 7.23 1.19 17.27
N TYR A 268 6.26 0.43 16.76
CA TYR A 268 5.30 0.86 15.73
C TYR A 268 4.57 2.16 16.13
N HIS A 269 4.08 2.23 17.37
CA HIS A 269 3.41 3.43 17.90
C HIS A 269 4.34 4.57 18.31
N GLU A 270 5.64 4.34 18.48
CA GLU A 270 6.64 5.40 18.62
C GLU A 270 7.05 5.97 17.25
N TRP A 271 7.17 5.14 16.22
CA TRP A 271 7.81 5.47 14.93
C TRP A 271 6.86 5.81 13.76
N LEU A 272 5.57 5.52 13.88
CA LEU A 272 4.53 5.90 12.90
C LEU A 272 3.57 6.96 13.45
N PRO A 273 2.96 7.82 12.61
CA PRO A 273 2.06 8.89 13.02
C PRO A 273 0.63 8.39 13.39
N THR A 274 0.51 7.19 13.95
CA THR A 274 -0.77 6.62 14.40
C THR A 274 -1.29 7.27 15.69
N ARG A 275 -2.61 7.40 15.83
CA ARG A 275 -3.27 7.99 17.00
C ARG A 275 -3.35 6.97 18.14
N VAL A 276 -3.08 7.45 19.36
CA VAL A 276 -2.97 6.65 20.59
C VAL A 276 -3.60 7.45 21.73
N ASP A 277 -4.52 6.85 22.48
CA ASP A 277 -5.24 7.48 23.60
C ASP A 277 -4.93 6.88 24.99
N PHE A 278 -3.87 6.05 25.05
CA PHE A 278 -3.38 5.34 26.24
C PHE A 278 -1.87 5.56 26.43
N ASP A 279 -1.35 5.11 27.58
CA ASP A 279 0.08 5.18 27.90
C ASP A 279 0.86 3.99 27.34
N LEU A 280 1.72 4.24 26.34
CA LEU A 280 2.59 3.24 25.70
C LEU A 280 3.58 2.52 26.65
N ARG A 281 3.75 3.03 27.88
CA ARG A 281 4.58 2.37 28.92
C ARG A 281 3.81 1.29 29.68
N ASN A 282 2.47 1.36 29.73
CA ASN A 282 1.64 0.34 30.35
C ASN A 282 1.39 -0.78 29.34
N THR A 283 2.06 -1.92 29.49
CA THR A 283 1.94 -3.05 28.55
C THR A 283 0.71 -3.95 28.79
N SER A 284 -0.05 -3.74 29.87
CA SER A 284 -1.04 -4.70 30.40
C SER A 284 -2.34 -4.86 29.60
N ALA A 285 -2.52 -4.16 28.48
CA ALA A 285 -3.81 -4.09 27.75
C ALA A 285 -3.65 -4.00 26.21
N ALA A 286 -2.57 -4.56 25.66
CA ALA A 286 -2.35 -4.66 24.22
C ALA A 286 -3.45 -5.48 23.51
N PRO A 287 -3.70 -5.29 22.20
CA PRO A 287 -3.04 -4.37 21.28
C PRO A 287 -3.81 -3.04 21.14
N TRP A 288 -3.41 -2.06 21.93
CA TRP A 288 -3.20 -0.66 21.55
C TRP A 288 -4.09 -0.08 20.45
N MET A 289 -3.78 -0.31 19.18
CA MET A 289 -4.63 0.12 18.07
C MET A 289 -5.53 -1.02 17.58
N ARG A 290 -6.84 -0.78 17.61
CA ARG A 290 -7.83 -1.67 16.99
C ARG A 290 -8.17 -1.20 15.57
N TRP A 291 -9.15 -1.87 14.97
CA TRP A 291 -9.86 -1.37 13.80
C TRP A 291 -10.37 0.07 14.01
N ARG A 292 -10.32 0.89 12.94
CA ARG A 292 -10.59 2.34 12.99
C ARG A 292 -11.43 2.80 11.81
N ARG A 293 -12.08 3.94 11.97
CA ARG A 293 -12.92 4.60 10.96
C ARG A 293 -12.35 5.98 10.63
N PHE A 294 -12.32 6.31 9.34
CA PHE A 294 -12.04 7.64 8.81
C PHE A 294 -13.16 8.05 7.86
N ASP A 295 -13.50 9.34 7.82
CA ASP A 295 -14.60 9.89 7.01
C ASP A 295 -14.08 11.01 6.10
N PHE A 296 -14.47 10.95 4.83
CA PHE A 296 -14.06 11.88 3.77
C PHE A 296 -15.30 12.57 3.20
N GLY A 297 -15.82 13.53 3.96
CA GLY A 297 -17.07 14.24 3.67
C GLY A 297 -18.26 13.29 3.50
N SER A 298 -19.16 13.65 2.59
CA SER A 298 -20.22 12.77 2.12
C SER A 298 -19.74 11.67 1.14
N LEU A 299 -18.48 11.68 0.70
CA LEU A 299 -18.01 10.87 -0.43
C LEU A 299 -17.65 9.44 -0.02
N ALA A 300 -16.90 9.26 1.06
CA ALA A 300 -16.36 7.97 1.47
C ALA A 300 -16.23 7.81 2.99
N THR A 301 -16.33 6.56 3.44
CA THR A 301 -15.82 6.10 4.73
C THR A 301 -14.74 5.06 4.47
N LEU A 302 -13.63 5.15 5.19
CA LEU A 302 -12.59 4.12 5.24
C LEU A 302 -12.66 3.40 6.58
N LEU A 303 -12.79 2.07 6.55
CA LEU A 303 -12.61 1.20 7.70
C LEU A 303 -11.25 0.52 7.58
N MET A 304 -10.36 0.76 8.54
CA MET A 304 -9.12 -0.03 8.69
C MET A 304 -9.43 -1.22 9.60
N LEU A 305 -9.24 -2.45 9.13
CA LEU A 305 -9.48 -3.67 9.92
C LEU A 305 -8.18 -4.20 10.52
N GLU A 306 -8.28 -5.01 11.58
CA GLU A 306 -7.16 -5.68 12.23
C GLU A 306 -7.35 -7.20 12.12
N THR A 307 -6.40 -7.89 11.49
CA THR A 307 -6.51 -9.30 11.05
C THR A 307 -5.58 -10.26 11.75
N ARG A 308 -4.66 -9.78 12.60
CA ARG A 308 -3.49 -10.54 13.11
C ARG A 308 -3.54 -10.75 14.62
N LEU A 309 -3.59 -9.69 15.41
CA LEU A 309 -3.21 -9.72 16.81
C LEU A 309 -4.38 -9.76 17.81
N LEU A 310 -5.59 -9.39 17.42
CA LEU A 310 -6.77 -9.41 18.33
C LEU A 310 -7.49 -10.75 18.37
N ALA A 311 -7.71 -11.37 17.21
CA ALA A 311 -8.67 -12.45 17.06
C ALA A 311 -8.20 -13.66 16.22
N ARG A 312 -7.09 -13.53 15.48
CA ARG A 312 -6.62 -14.56 14.56
C ARG A 312 -6.34 -15.88 15.28
N SER A 313 -6.99 -16.94 14.84
CA SER A 313 -6.71 -18.31 15.29
C SER A 313 -5.60 -18.91 14.45
N LYS A 314 -4.64 -19.63 15.07
CA LYS A 314 -3.52 -20.24 14.35
C LYS A 314 -3.96 -21.06 13.10
N GLN A 315 -3.20 -20.87 12.04
CA GLN A 315 -3.14 -21.65 10.80
C GLN A 315 -2.87 -23.14 11.17
N ALA A 316 -3.90 -23.99 11.14
CA ALA A 316 -3.77 -25.41 11.48
C ALA A 316 -3.13 -26.26 10.35
N ARG A 317 -2.94 -25.65 9.17
CA ARG A 317 -2.23 -26.18 8.00
C ARG A 317 -1.32 -25.10 7.44
N THR A 318 -0.27 -25.51 6.74
CA THR A 318 0.64 -24.62 5.99
C THR A 318 0.74 -25.11 4.56
N GLU A 319 1.19 -24.25 3.64
CA GLU A 319 1.44 -24.65 2.25
C GLU A 319 2.37 -25.86 2.17
N GLN A 320 3.47 -25.83 2.92
CA GLN A 320 4.46 -26.92 2.97
C GLN A 320 3.83 -28.25 3.40
N SER A 321 2.92 -28.25 4.38
CA SER A 321 2.29 -29.49 4.85
C SER A 321 1.35 -30.10 3.81
N VAL A 322 0.61 -29.28 3.06
CA VAL A 322 -0.28 -29.76 1.99
C VAL A 322 0.49 -30.16 0.73
N ARG A 323 1.54 -29.42 0.36
CA ARG A 323 2.48 -29.84 -0.70
C ARG A 323 3.08 -31.22 -0.38
N ALA A 324 3.44 -31.48 0.88
CA ALA A 324 3.93 -32.79 1.33
C ALA A 324 2.86 -33.90 1.24
N GLU A 325 1.60 -33.63 1.62
CA GLU A 325 0.50 -34.59 1.40
C GLU A 325 0.32 -34.94 -0.09
N ILE A 326 0.30 -33.93 -0.97
CA ILE A 326 0.19 -34.13 -2.43
C ILE A 326 1.39 -34.92 -2.98
N ALA A 327 2.61 -34.61 -2.55
CA ALA A 327 3.81 -35.36 -2.93
C ALA A 327 3.76 -36.83 -2.45
N ALA A 328 3.21 -37.10 -1.26
CA ALA A 328 3.01 -38.46 -0.76
C ALA A 328 1.91 -39.23 -1.54
N VAL A 329 0.95 -38.53 -2.15
CA VAL A 329 0.00 -39.15 -3.11
C VAL A 329 0.68 -39.48 -4.44
N LEU A 330 1.54 -38.60 -4.95
CA LEU A 330 2.30 -38.78 -6.20
C LEU A 330 3.51 -39.72 -6.07
N ASN A 331 3.89 -40.13 -4.86
CA ASN A 331 5.00 -41.06 -4.67
C ASN A 331 4.73 -42.43 -5.34
N GLY A 332 5.72 -42.93 -6.08
CA GLY A 332 5.58 -44.08 -6.98
C GLY A 332 4.80 -43.80 -8.28
N ALA A 333 4.16 -42.63 -8.42
CA ALA A 333 3.41 -42.20 -9.60
C ALA A 333 4.10 -41.11 -10.43
N TRP A 334 5.27 -40.61 -10.01
CA TRP A 334 6.03 -39.54 -10.67
C TRP A 334 6.31 -39.75 -12.17
N ALA A 335 6.34 -41.01 -12.65
CA ALA A 335 6.56 -41.34 -14.06
C ALA A 335 5.28 -41.27 -14.92
N LEU A 336 4.09 -41.18 -14.31
CA LEU A 336 2.82 -41.09 -15.02
C LEU A 336 2.58 -39.67 -15.55
N SER A 337 1.98 -39.58 -16.73
CA SER A 337 1.42 -38.32 -17.26
C SER A 337 0.29 -37.82 -16.33
N PRO A 338 0.16 -36.49 -16.11
CA PRO A 338 -0.99 -35.92 -15.41
C PRO A 338 -2.36 -36.29 -16.02
N SER A 339 -2.40 -36.61 -17.31
CA SER A 339 -3.62 -37.12 -17.98
C SER A 339 -4.10 -38.46 -17.44
N ALA A 340 -3.26 -39.23 -16.73
CA ALA A 340 -3.59 -40.53 -16.13
C ALA A 340 -3.95 -40.43 -14.62
N TRP A 341 -4.04 -39.24 -14.04
CA TRP A 341 -4.46 -39.05 -12.65
C TRP A 341 -5.98 -39.19 -12.41
N PRO A 342 -6.88 -38.70 -13.29
CA PRO A 342 -8.33 -38.79 -13.12
C PRO A 342 -8.86 -40.24 -13.19
N GLY A 343 -10.02 -40.48 -12.56
CA GLY A 343 -10.72 -41.77 -12.58
C GLY A 343 -10.04 -42.92 -11.84
N GLY A 344 -8.81 -42.72 -11.34
CA GLY A 344 -7.97 -43.77 -10.75
C GLY A 344 -7.70 -43.60 -9.25
N ARG A 345 -6.75 -44.41 -8.76
CA ARG A 345 -6.27 -44.39 -7.36
C ARG A 345 -5.69 -43.03 -6.94
N ILE A 346 -5.11 -42.28 -7.88
CA ILE A 346 -4.54 -40.95 -7.64
C ILE A 346 -5.66 -39.96 -7.34
N GLU A 347 -6.66 -39.81 -8.22
CA GLU A 347 -7.82 -38.97 -7.91
C GLU A 347 -8.49 -39.34 -6.59
N LYS A 348 -8.75 -40.63 -6.31
CA LYS A 348 -9.35 -41.03 -5.01
C LYS A 348 -8.53 -40.60 -3.80
N LYS A 349 -7.19 -40.56 -3.89
CA LYS A 349 -6.32 -40.01 -2.85
C LYS A 349 -6.35 -38.47 -2.82
N MET A 350 -6.27 -37.80 -3.98
CA MET A 350 -6.29 -36.33 -4.07
C MET A 350 -7.60 -35.75 -3.56
N ARG A 351 -8.76 -36.38 -3.85
CA ARG A 351 -10.05 -36.01 -3.28
C ARG A 351 -10.10 -36.13 -1.75
N LYS A 352 -9.32 -37.06 -1.15
CA LYS A 352 -9.17 -37.11 0.30
C LYS A 352 -8.41 -35.89 0.80
N VAL A 353 -7.25 -35.57 0.23
CA VAL A 353 -6.45 -34.37 0.60
C VAL A 353 -7.31 -33.11 0.46
N GLN A 354 -7.99 -32.95 -0.68
CA GLN A 354 -8.96 -31.88 -0.94
C GLN A 354 -9.99 -31.77 0.20
N SER A 355 -10.71 -32.85 0.51
CA SER A 355 -11.73 -32.83 1.57
C SER A 355 -11.18 -32.49 2.96
N THR A 356 -9.94 -32.87 3.26
CA THR A 356 -9.27 -32.55 4.54
C THR A 356 -8.60 -31.17 4.58
N VAL A 357 -8.57 -30.47 3.45
CA VAL A 357 -8.19 -29.06 3.31
C VAL A 357 -9.44 -28.19 3.35
N GLU A 358 -10.49 -28.56 2.62
CA GLU A 358 -11.81 -27.91 2.67
C GLU A 358 -12.40 -27.93 4.09
N ALA A 359 -12.37 -29.08 4.78
CA ALA A 359 -12.85 -29.19 6.16
C ALA A 359 -12.06 -28.38 7.21
N ASP A 360 -10.81 -27.99 6.92
CA ASP A 360 -10.06 -27.03 7.76
C ASP A 360 -10.49 -25.59 7.46
N ARG A 361 -10.53 -25.23 6.17
CA ARG A 361 -10.88 -23.89 5.68
C ARG A 361 -12.31 -23.48 6.06
N ASP A 362 -13.21 -24.45 6.17
CA ASP A 362 -14.60 -24.27 6.58
C ASP A 362 -14.89 -24.51 8.07
N ASP A 363 -13.88 -24.72 8.95
CA ASP A 363 -14.15 -24.86 10.40
C ASP A 363 -14.72 -23.53 10.98
N PRO A 364 -15.98 -23.50 11.46
CA PRO A 364 -16.62 -22.31 12.00
C PRO A 364 -16.02 -21.80 13.33
N LYS A 365 -14.99 -22.47 13.87
CA LYS A 365 -14.17 -22.00 15.00
C LYS A 365 -12.98 -21.14 14.59
N LYS A 366 -12.50 -21.23 13.35
CA LYS A 366 -11.40 -20.37 12.89
C LYS A 366 -11.84 -18.91 12.90
N ARG A 367 -10.90 -17.99 13.14
CA ARG A 367 -11.12 -16.55 13.30
C ARG A 367 -10.00 -15.76 12.64
N MET A 368 -10.37 -14.63 12.07
CA MET A 368 -9.47 -13.63 11.51
C MET A 368 -9.74 -12.27 12.17
N LEU A 369 -11.00 -11.82 12.13
CA LEU A 369 -11.42 -10.53 12.70
C LEU A 369 -12.09 -10.67 14.08
N GLY A 370 -12.76 -11.79 14.33
CA GLY A 370 -13.54 -12.00 15.54
C GLY A 370 -14.92 -11.33 15.52
N ASP A 371 -15.84 -11.91 16.28
CA ASP A 371 -17.27 -11.57 16.21
C ASP A 371 -17.57 -10.10 16.61
N SER A 372 -16.77 -9.50 17.50
CA SER A 372 -16.87 -8.06 17.86
C SER A 372 -16.54 -7.11 16.72
N GLN A 373 -15.56 -7.46 15.89
CA GLN A 373 -15.14 -6.63 14.75
C GLN A 373 -16.13 -6.75 13.59
N LEU A 374 -16.62 -7.97 13.32
CA LEU A 374 -17.68 -8.23 12.33
C LEU A 374 -18.98 -7.47 12.68
N ALA A 375 -19.39 -7.49 13.95
CA ALA A 375 -20.56 -6.73 14.41
C ALA A 375 -20.37 -5.21 14.20
N TRP A 376 -19.15 -4.69 14.44
CA TRP A 376 -18.82 -3.30 14.18
C TRP A 376 -18.82 -2.96 12.69
N ILE A 377 -18.25 -3.80 11.81
CA ILE A 377 -18.29 -3.62 10.34
C ILE A 377 -19.74 -3.58 9.86
N SER A 378 -20.58 -4.52 10.30
CA SER A 378 -22.00 -4.57 9.94
C SER A 378 -22.76 -3.32 10.40
N GLN A 379 -22.45 -2.81 11.60
CA GLN A 379 -22.98 -1.53 12.06
C GLN A 379 -22.52 -0.36 11.17
N GLN A 380 -21.25 -0.31 10.77
CA GLN A 380 -20.74 0.76 9.90
C GLN A 380 -21.41 0.71 8.52
N ALA A 381 -21.40 -0.45 7.86
CA ALA A 381 -21.97 -0.64 6.52
C ALA A 381 -23.48 -0.33 6.46
N ALA A 382 -24.23 -0.67 7.52
CA ALA A 382 -25.63 -0.28 7.66
C ALA A 382 -25.81 1.24 7.94
N SER A 383 -24.86 1.87 8.64
CA SER A 383 -24.92 3.30 8.99
C SER A 383 -24.61 4.25 7.82
N GLU A 384 -23.94 3.79 6.76
CA GLU A 384 -23.71 4.56 5.52
C GLU A 384 -24.98 4.72 4.66
N GLY A 385 -26.18 4.69 5.27
CA GLY A 385 -27.50 4.76 4.65
C GLY A 385 -27.87 6.08 3.94
N LYS A 386 -26.89 6.86 3.48
CA LYS A 386 -27.08 7.98 2.56
C LYS A 386 -26.70 7.52 1.14
N PRO A 387 -27.64 7.53 0.17
CA PRO A 387 -27.30 7.26 -1.23
C PRO A 387 -26.15 8.16 -1.70
N GLY A 388 -25.15 7.57 -2.36
CA GLY A 388 -23.99 8.31 -2.89
C GLY A 388 -22.75 8.35 -2.00
N LYS A 389 -22.64 7.54 -0.94
CA LYS A 389 -21.37 7.36 -0.19
C LYS A 389 -20.71 6.02 -0.50
N TRP A 390 -19.38 5.99 -0.64
CA TRP A 390 -18.57 4.78 -0.82
C TRP A 390 -18.16 4.19 0.53
N LEU A 391 -18.08 2.86 0.60
CA LEU A 391 -17.43 2.14 1.70
C LEU A 391 -16.08 1.63 1.21
N LEU A 392 -14.99 2.04 1.87
CA LEU A 392 -13.63 1.59 1.59
C LEU A 392 -13.17 0.73 2.78
N ILE A 393 -12.54 -0.40 2.49
CA ILE A 393 -11.97 -1.30 3.51
C ILE A 393 -10.47 -1.40 3.25
N GLY A 394 -9.65 -1.00 4.22
CA GLY A 394 -8.21 -1.19 4.21
C GLY A 394 -7.83 -2.26 5.22
N GLN A 395 -7.18 -3.32 4.75
CA GLN A 395 -6.74 -4.44 5.58
C GLN A 395 -5.56 -5.16 4.88
N PRO A 396 -4.83 -6.07 5.53
CA PRO A 396 -3.59 -6.58 4.96
C PRO A 396 -3.76 -7.74 3.97
N GLN A 397 -4.77 -8.60 4.17
CA GLN A 397 -4.79 -9.97 3.63
C GLN A 397 -5.73 -10.13 2.44
N VAL A 398 -5.32 -10.83 1.38
CA VAL A 398 -6.17 -11.05 0.19
C VAL A 398 -7.51 -11.69 0.59
N VAL A 399 -8.64 -11.00 0.36
CA VAL A 399 -9.99 -11.53 0.64
C VAL A 399 -10.50 -12.42 -0.49
N GLN A 400 -9.96 -12.33 -1.70
CA GLN A 400 -10.40 -13.18 -2.82
C GLN A 400 -10.00 -14.65 -2.60
N GLU A 401 -10.89 -15.57 -2.95
CA GLU A 401 -10.62 -17.01 -2.85
C GLU A 401 -9.80 -17.49 -4.05
N LEU A 402 -8.49 -17.22 -4.00
CA LEU A 402 -7.53 -17.57 -5.03
C LEU A 402 -7.18 -19.07 -4.98
N MET A 403 -7.89 -19.88 -5.76
CA MET A 403 -7.61 -21.30 -5.93
C MET A 403 -6.38 -21.52 -6.81
N SER A 404 -5.55 -22.49 -6.42
CA SER A 404 -4.27 -22.78 -7.08
C SER A 404 -4.40 -23.07 -8.59
N PRO A 405 -3.46 -22.60 -9.42
CA PRO A 405 -3.55 -22.67 -10.88
C PRO A 405 -3.49 -24.10 -11.45
N ASN A 406 -4.42 -24.43 -12.35
CA ASN A 406 -4.33 -25.63 -13.18
C ASN A 406 -3.68 -25.28 -14.52
N PHE A 407 -2.35 -25.30 -14.59
CA PHE A 407 -1.58 -24.91 -15.78
C PHE A 407 -1.98 -25.66 -17.07
N LEU A 408 -2.44 -26.92 -16.97
CA LEU A 408 -2.96 -27.69 -18.12
C LEU A 408 -4.29 -27.18 -18.68
N SER A 409 -4.97 -26.24 -18.03
CA SER A 409 -6.16 -25.59 -18.59
C SER A 409 -5.81 -24.63 -19.72
N LEU A 410 -4.69 -23.90 -19.61
CA LEU A 410 -4.22 -22.96 -20.62
C LEU A 410 -3.81 -23.66 -21.92
N THR A 411 -3.21 -24.85 -21.80
CA THR A 411 -2.80 -25.68 -22.96
C THR A 411 -3.97 -26.25 -23.77
N SER A 412 -5.22 -25.92 -23.40
CA SER A 412 -6.45 -26.37 -24.07
C SER A 412 -7.27 -25.24 -24.71
N ARG A 413 -6.81 -23.97 -24.63
CA ARG A 413 -7.52 -22.79 -25.13
C ARG A 413 -6.63 -21.96 -26.06
N GLY A 414 -6.67 -22.26 -27.36
CA GLY A 414 -5.95 -21.52 -28.41
C GLY A 414 -6.52 -20.15 -28.75
N ASN A 415 -6.79 -19.30 -27.74
CA ASN A 415 -7.27 -17.92 -27.91
C ASN A 415 -6.36 -16.95 -27.14
N SER A 416 -5.16 -16.65 -27.68
CA SER A 416 -4.45 -15.41 -27.34
C SER A 416 -4.76 -14.36 -28.42
N PRO A 417 -5.20 -13.13 -28.06
CA PRO A 417 -5.63 -12.13 -29.03
C PRO A 417 -4.50 -11.20 -29.55
N HIS A 418 -3.26 -11.69 -29.71
CA HIS A 418 -2.19 -11.01 -30.47
C HIS A 418 -1.27 -12.02 -31.23
N SER A 419 -0.39 -11.51 -32.10
CA SER A 419 0.06 -12.14 -33.35
C SER A 419 1.21 -13.17 -33.29
N ASP A 420 1.00 -14.32 -33.98
CA ASP A 420 1.84 -15.06 -34.97
C ASP A 420 3.40 -15.04 -34.90
N PRO A 421 4.16 -16.13 -35.23
CA PRO A 421 3.81 -17.46 -35.75
C PRO A 421 4.25 -18.67 -34.87
N ARG A 422 4.23 -18.52 -33.55
CA ARG A 422 3.63 -19.51 -32.64
C ARG A 422 2.81 -18.66 -31.67
N SER A 423 1.54 -18.96 -31.45
CA SER A 423 0.77 -18.17 -30.47
C SER A 423 1.45 -18.24 -29.10
N GLU A 424 1.38 -17.18 -28.30
CA GLU A 424 1.98 -17.18 -26.96
C GLU A 424 1.49 -18.37 -26.11
N SER A 425 0.21 -18.72 -26.29
CA SER A 425 -0.43 -19.94 -25.78
C SER A 425 0.25 -21.25 -26.19
N GLU A 426 0.84 -21.36 -27.38
CA GLU A 426 1.64 -22.53 -27.79
C GLU A 426 2.99 -22.57 -27.06
N ARG A 427 3.68 -21.44 -26.91
CA ARG A 427 4.95 -21.37 -26.17
C ARG A 427 4.73 -21.71 -24.69
N TRP A 428 3.65 -21.21 -24.10
CA TRP A 428 3.22 -21.60 -22.75
C TRP A 428 2.83 -23.09 -22.67
N ALA A 429 2.12 -23.62 -23.67
CA ALA A 429 1.78 -25.05 -23.71
C ALA A 429 3.01 -25.95 -23.84
N GLU A 430 4.04 -25.53 -24.56
CA GLU A 430 5.34 -26.21 -24.67
C GLU A 430 6.08 -26.21 -23.32
N ILE A 431 6.13 -25.06 -22.61
CA ILE A 431 6.70 -24.94 -21.25
C ILE A 431 6.01 -25.90 -20.28
N VAL A 432 4.67 -25.80 -20.14
CA VAL A 432 3.88 -26.67 -19.25
C VAL A 432 4.07 -28.15 -19.62
N THR A 433 4.06 -28.47 -20.91
CA THR A 433 4.29 -29.83 -21.41
C THR A 433 5.68 -30.34 -21.02
N ASN A 434 6.73 -29.53 -21.19
CA ASN A 434 8.10 -29.95 -20.89
C ASN A 434 8.35 -30.08 -19.39
N LEU A 435 7.80 -29.20 -18.54
CA LEU A 435 7.85 -29.35 -17.09
C LEU A 435 7.15 -30.63 -16.58
N THR A 436 6.16 -31.18 -17.30
CA THR A 436 5.58 -32.50 -16.98
C THR A 436 6.44 -33.69 -17.43
N LYS A 437 7.44 -33.51 -18.29
CA LYS A 437 8.28 -34.58 -18.87
C LYS A 437 9.63 -34.68 -18.13
N ARG A 438 10.10 -35.90 -17.88
CA ARG A 438 11.43 -36.12 -17.25
C ARG A 438 12.53 -35.90 -18.29
N GLY A 439 13.53 -35.07 -17.98
CA GLY A 439 14.68 -34.85 -18.86
C GLY A 439 14.33 -34.14 -20.18
N ALA A 440 13.23 -33.38 -20.20
CA ALA A 440 13.02 -32.41 -21.26
C ALA A 440 14.01 -31.25 -21.11
N LEU A 441 14.40 -30.65 -22.24
CA LEU A 441 15.08 -29.36 -22.24
C LEU A 441 14.08 -28.26 -21.83
N TYR A 442 14.54 -27.36 -20.98
CA TYR A 442 13.82 -26.20 -20.50
C TYR A 442 14.81 -25.04 -20.42
N ARG A 443 14.56 -23.96 -21.17
CA ARG A 443 15.36 -22.75 -21.09
C ARG A 443 14.80 -21.87 -19.99
N ASN A 444 15.63 -21.49 -19.02
CA ASN A 444 15.21 -20.56 -17.99
C ASN A 444 14.84 -19.20 -18.61
N TYR A 445 13.76 -18.59 -18.14
CA TYR A 445 13.10 -17.49 -18.85
C TYR A 445 13.53 -16.10 -18.35
N THR A 446 14.41 -16.05 -17.35
CA THR A 446 15.11 -14.84 -16.88
C THR A 446 16.30 -14.48 -17.77
N ASP A 447 16.82 -15.44 -18.54
CA ASP A 447 18.12 -15.36 -19.21
C ASP A 447 17.96 -15.54 -20.73
N ASP A 448 17.74 -14.44 -21.47
CA ASP A 448 17.64 -14.49 -22.94
C ASP A 448 18.93 -15.01 -23.61
N GLU A 449 20.07 -14.96 -22.92
CA GLU A 449 21.36 -15.55 -23.33
C GLU A 449 21.67 -16.92 -22.69
N GLY A 450 20.91 -17.37 -21.68
CA GLY A 450 21.22 -18.61 -20.93
C GLY A 450 21.12 -19.89 -21.76
N GLU A 451 21.91 -20.91 -21.45
CA GLU A 451 21.79 -22.22 -22.13
C GLU A 451 20.48 -22.95 -21.75
N ALA A 452 20.07 -23.92 -22.57
CA ALA A 452 18.86 -24.70 -22.34
C ALA A 452 19.16 -25.89 -21.41
N ASP A 453 18.81 -25.74 -20.14
CA ASP A 453 19.07 -26.73 -19.10
C ASP A 453 18.09 -27.91 -19.13
N PHE A 454 18.38 -28.96 -18.37
CA PHE A 454 17.44 -30.08 -18.19
C PHE A 454 16.48 -29.81 -17.02
N VAL A 455 15.18 -30.06 -17.20
CA VAL A 455 14.21 -30.03 -16.08
C VAL A 455 14.65 -31.05 -15.02
N SER A 456 15.13 -30.54 -13.88
CA SER A 456 15.63 -31.38 -12.79
C SER A 456 14.52 -32.27 -12.21
N SER A 457 14.91 -33.37 -11.58
CA SER A 457 13.98 -34.31 -10.96
C SER A 457 13.14 -33.60 -9.86
N GLU A 458 13.73 -32.59 -9.23
CA GLU A 458 13.22 -31.87 -8.06
C GLU A 458 12.27 -30.76 -8.50
N LEU A 459 12.68 -29.93 -9.47
CA LEU A 459 11.84 -28.95 -10.15
C LEU A 459 10.58 -29.60 -10.73
N ARG A 460 10.73 -30.73 -11.43
CA ARG A 460 9.60 -31.48 -11.97
C ARG A 460 8.65 -31.99 -10.88
N LYS A 461 9.14 -32.44 -9.73
CA LYS A 461 8.27 -32.87 -8.61
C LYS A 461 7.49 -31.68 -8.04
N ALA A 462 8.14 -30.53 -7.85
CA ALA A 462 7.50 -29.31 -7.37
C ALA A 462 6.37 -28.84 -8.32
N PHE A 463 6.65 -28.73 -9.62
CA PHE A 463 5.64 -28.36 -10.61
C PHE A 463 4.49 -29.38 -10.71
N LEU A 464 4.77 -30.68 -10.58
CA LEU A 464 3.71 -31.71 -10.55
C LEU A 464 2.85 -31.64 -9.28
N VAL A 465 3.38 -31.17 -8.14
CA VAL A 465 2.61 -30.91 -6.92
C VAL A 465 1.70 -29.69 -7.10
N ASP A 466 2.22 -28.58 -7.63
CA ASP A 466 1.42 -27.38 -7.94
C ASP A 466 0.30 -27.68 -8.96
N LEU A 467 0.66 -28.36 -10.06
CA LEU A 467 -0.30 -28.79 -11.07
C LEU A 467 -1.35 -29.76 -10.49
N ALA A 468 -0.97 -30.66 -9.57
CA ALA A 468 -1.93 -31.52 -8.89
C ALA A 468 -2.88 -30.74 -7.97
N ALA A 469 -2.38 -29.73 -7.24
CA ALA A 469 -3.20 -28.87 -6.40
C ALA A 469 -4.30 -28.20 -7.24
N GLY A 470 -3.92 -27.47 -8.30
CA GLY A 470 -4.89 -26.83 -9.19
C GLY A 470 -5.80 -27.82 -9.93
N ARG A 471 -5.25 -28.94 -10.44
CA ARG A 471 -6.01 -29.95 -11.20
C ARG A 471 -7.11 -30.63 -10.37
N PHE A 472 -6.94 -30.72 -9.05
CA PHE A 472 -7.90 -31.29 -8.11
C PHE A 472 -8.59 -30.26 -7.21
N ARG A 473 -8.32 -28.96 -7.38
CA ARG A 473 -8.83 -27.84 -6.54
C ARG A 473 -8.48 -27.98 -5.05
N ILE A 474 -7.28 -28.46 -4.76
CA ILE A 474 -6.69 -28.41 -3.42
C ILE A 474 -6.09 -27.02 -3.23
N GLN A 475 -6.33 -26.40 -2.08
CA GLN A 475 -5.78 -25.09 -1.73
C GLN A 475 -4.44 -25.24 -0.99
N LEU A 476 -3.53 -24.28 -1.20
CA LEU A 476 -2.20 -24.20 -0.61
C LEU A 476 -2.01 -23.01 0.35
N ASN A 477 -2.64 -21.85 0.12
CA ASN A 477 -2.57 -20.72 1.05
C ASN A 477 -3.58 -20.90 2.20
N PHE A 478 -3.09 -20.79 3.44
CA PHE A 478 -3.87 -20.88 4.69
C PHE A 478 -3.76 -19.63 5.56
N ASP A 479 -3.02 -18.63 5.11
CA ASP A 479 -2.67 -17.43 5.87
C ASP A 479 -3.69 -16.30 5.60
N SER A 480 -3.99 -16.07 4.32
CA SER A 480 -5.06 -15.20 3.86
C SER A 480 -6.46 -15.72 4.19
N TRP A 481 -7.48 -14.90 3.92
CA TRP A 481 -8.90 -15.25 4.08
C TRP A 481 -9.33 -16.55 3.39
N THR A 482 -8.57 -16.97 2.37
CA THR A 482 -8.69 -18.27 1.72
C THR A 482 -8.51 -19.44 2.70
N GLY A 483 -7.77 -19.27 3.80
CA GLY A 483 -7.67 -20.21 4.92
C GLY A 483 -8.82 -20.14 5.94
N TYR A 484 -9.66 -19.09 5.92
CA TYR A 484 -10.65 -18.75 6.94
C TYR A 484 -12.07 -18.60 6.34
N VAL A 485 -12.43 -19.46 5.38
CA VAL A 485 -13.62 -19.33 4.53
C VAL A 485 -14.93 -19.25 5.33
N ALA A 486 -15.01 -19.93 6.47
CA ALA A 486 -16.16 -19.82 7.38
C ALA A 486 -16.39 -18.39 7.91
N GLU A 487 -15.34 -17.64 8.24
CA GLU A 487 -15.45 -16.24 8.68
C GLU A 487 -15.45 -15.25 7.49
N ARG A 488 -14.77 -15.59 6.38
CA ARG A 488 -14.84 -14.87 5.11
C ARG A 488 -16.28 -14.64 4.65
N ARG A 489 -17.14 -15.65 4.74
CA ARG A 489 -18.58 -15.52 4.43
C ARG A 489 -19.28 -14.52 5.37
N LYS A 490 -18.91 -14.47 6.65
CA LYS A 490 -19.44 -13.46 7.59
C LYS A 490 -18.98 -12.04 7.24
N LEU A 491 -17.71 -11.85 6.84
CA LEU A 491 -17.22 -10.53 6.39
C LEU A 491 -18.04 -10.04 5.20
N LEU A 492 -18.19 -10.85 4.16
CA LEU A 492 -19.01 -10.49 2.99
C LEU A 492 -20.46 -10.17 3.38
N GLN A 493 -21.05 -10.93 4.31
CA GLN A 493 -22.37 -10.63 4.84
C GLN A 493 -22.42 -9.32 5.65
N SER A 494 -21.38 -9.00 6.43
CA SER A 494 -21.26 -7.74 7.19
C SER A 494 -21.05 -6.51 6.29
N LEU A 495 -20.53 -6.69 5.07
CA LEU A 495 -20.37 -5.62 4.07
C LEU A 495 -21.63 -5.34 3.25
N ARG A 496 -22.70 -6.14 3.37
CA ARG A 496 -23.99 -5.89 2.69
C ARG A 496 -24.67 -4.63 3.26
N GLY A 497 -24.40 -3.48 2.64
CA GLY A 497 -25.02 -2.18 2.90
C GLY A 497 -25.41 -1.43 1.61
N PRO A 498 -25.99 -0.23 1.72
CA PRO A 498 -26.38 0.58 0.56
C PRO A 498 -25.21 1.37 -0.06
N ALA A 499 -24.06 1.40 0.61
CA ALA A 499 -22.82 1.96 0.09
C ALA A 499 -22.02 0.85 -0.63
N PRO A 500 -21.65 1.01 -1.93
CA PRO A 500 -20.81 0.04 -2.62
C PRO A 500 -19.44 -0.06 -1.94
N ALA A 501 -19.02 -1.29 -1.67
CA ALA A 501 -17.79 -1.61 -0.97
C ALA A 501 -16.62 -1.84 -1.93
N ILE A 502 -15.47 -1.22 -1.64
CA ILE A 502 -14.17 -1.52 -2.23
C ILE A 502 -13.22 -2.01 -1.14
N ILE A 503 -12.55 -3.14 -1.36
CA ILE A 503 -11.53 -3.68 -0.45
C ILE A 503 -10.14 -3.48 -1.04
N TYR A 504 -9.18 -3.19 -0.16
CA TYR A 504 -7.75 -3.26 -0.42
C TYR A 504 -7.08 -4.32 0.44
N GLY A 505 -6.12 -5.02 -0.16
CA GLY A 505 -5.20 -5.94 0.50
C GLY A 505 -3.75 -5.73 0.05
N GLY A 506 -2.84 -6.48 0.65
CA GLY A 506 -1.40 -6.51 0.40
C GLY A 506 -0.92 -7.95 0.55
N ASP A 507 -0.04 -8.22 1.54
CA ASP A 507 0.49 -9.55 1.94
C ASP A 507 1.21 -10.30 0.81
N SER A 508 0.44 -10.80 -0.15
CA SER A 508 0.85 -11.71 -1.20
C SER A 508 1.90 -11.18 -2.18
N HIS A 509 2.34 -9.93 -2.03
CA HIS A 509 3.27 -9.17 -2.90
C HIS A 509 2.85 -9.02 -4.38
N ASN A 510 1.74 -9.61 -4.82
CA ASN A 510 1.30 -9.63 -6.21
C ASN A 510 0.08 -8.70 -6.41
N GLY A 511 -0.11 -8.17 -7.62
CA GLY A 511 -1.27 -7.32 -7.92
C GLY A 511 -2.47 -8.16 -8.34
N TRP A 512 -3.58 -8.08 -7.61
CA TRP A 512 -4.83 -8.79 -7.94
C TRP A 512 -6.00 -7.80 -8.04
N ALA A 513 -6.83 -7.90 -9.08
CA ALA A 513 -8.06 -7.12 -9.19
C ALA A 513 -9.25 -8.03 -9.50
N GLY A 514 -10.30 -7.99 -8.66
CA GLY A 514 -11.38 -8.98 -8.73
C GLY A 514 -12.69 -8.55 -8.09
N ILE A 515 -13.72 -9.38 -8.26
CA ILE A 515 -15.05 -9.18 -7.67
C ILE A 515 -15.26 -10.16 -6.52
N LEU A 516 -15.69 -9.66 -5.38
CA LEU A 516 -16.10 -10.47 -4.24
C LEU A 516 -17.60 -10.73 -4.34
N ARG A 517 -17.97 -12.00 -4.48
CA ARG A 517 -19.35 -12.46 -4.63
C ARG A 517 -19.82 -13.33 -3.47
N ASP A 518 -21.12 -13.31 -3.22
CA ASP A 518 -21.74 -14.26 -2.30
C ASP A 518 -21.73 -15.70 -2.86
N SER A 519 -21.87 -16.64 -1.94
CA SER A 519 -22.13 -18.07 -2.10
C SER A 519 -23.58 -18.42 -2.46
N GLY A 520 -24.50 -17.45 -2.46
CA GLY A 520 -25.88 -17.62 -2.92
C GLY A 520 -25.99 -17.95 -4.42
N PRO A 521 -27.14 -18.49 -4.88
CA PRO A 521 -27.29 -19.03 -6.24
C PRO A 521 -27.02 -18.01 -7.35
N ASP A 522 -27.44 -16.77 -7.16
CA ASP A 522 -27.29 -15.68 -8.14
C ASP A 522 -25.88 -15.03 -8.12
N ARG A 523 -25.06 -15.36 -7.10
CA ARG A 523 -23.71 -14.83 -6.87
C ARG A 523 -23.58 -13.31 -6.99
N ASP A 524 -24.45 -12.59 -6.29
CA ASP A 524 -24.41 -11.12 -6.15
C ASP A 524 -22.98 -10.61 -5.91
N ALA A 525 -22.62 -9.49 -6.53
CA ALA A 525 -21.42 -8.75 -6.15
C ALA A 525 -21.65 -8.06 -4.78
N VAL A 526 -20.73 -8.28 -3.85
CA VAL A 526 -20.73 -7.71 -2.50
C VAL A 526 -19.71 -6.57 -2.40
N ALA A 527 -18.55 -6.75 -3.03
CA ALA A 527 -17.50 -5.73 -3.13
C ALA A 527 -16.67 -5.94 -4.41
N VAL A 528 -15.87 -4.94 -4.77
CA VAL A 528 -14.71 -5.11 -5.65
C VAL A 528 -13.45 -5.05 -4.80
N GLU A 529 -12.45 -5.84 -5.15
CA GLU A 529 -11.18 -5.95 -4.43
C GLU A 529 -9.99 -5.60 -5.33
N PHE A 530 -9.04 -4.90 -4.74
CA PHE A 530 -7.77 -4.52 -5.35
C PHE A 530 -6.63 -4.77 -4.36
N ASP A 531 -5.91 -5.86 -4.54
CA ASP A 531 -4.73 -6.17 -3.76
C ASP A 531 -3.49 -5.53 -4.38
N GLY A 532 -2.64 -4.98 -3.52
CA GLY A 532 -1.42 -4.27 -3.91
C GLY A 532 -0.24 -5.21 -4.14
N MET A 533 0.45 -4.98 -5.25
CA MET A 533 1.86 -5.31 -5.32
C MET A 533 2.64 -4.62 -4.19
N SER A 534 3.66 -5.31 -3.69
CA SER A 534 4.60 -4.80 -2.70
C SER A 534 5.39 -3.59 -3.19
N VAL A 535 5.85 -2.78 -2.23
CA VAL A 535 6.82 -1.69 -2.46
C VAL A 535 8.17 -2.25 -2.93
N THR A 536 8.64 -3.36 -2.34
CA THR A 536 9.92 -4.01 -2.70
C THR A 536 9.95 -5.53 -2.59
N SER A 537 9.24 -6.16 -1.66
CA SER A 537 9.33 -7.60 -1.39
C SER A 537 8.93 -8.46 -2.62
N PRO A 538 9.64 -9.55 -2.97
CA PRO A 538 9.37 -10.29 -4.21
C PRO A 538 8.12 -11.17 -4.11
N GLY A 539 7.38 -11.29 -5.20
CA GLY A 539 6.15 -12.08 -5.31
C GLY A 539 6.36 -13.51 -5.80
N LEU A 540 5.43 -13.99 -6.65
CA LEU A 540 5.50 -15.35 -7.19
C LEU A 540 6.69 -15.56 -8.13
N GLU A 541 7.31 -14.49 -8.63
CA GLU A 541 8.49 -14.53 -9.50
C GLU A 541 9.72 -15.14 -8.83
N SER A 542 9.92 -14.95 -7.51
CA SER A 542 11.03 -15.60 -6.77
C SER A 542 10.67 -17.01 -6.32
N GLN A 543 9.37 -17.30 -6.11
CA GLN A 543 8.89 -18.62 -5.70
C GLN A 543 8.81 -19.61 -6.88
N ARG A 544 8.53 -19.13 -8.09
CA ARG A 544 8.44 -19.92 -9.33
C ARG A 544 9.20 -19.26 -10.50
N PRO A 545 10.52 -18.98 -10.39
CA PRO A 545 11.30 -18.30 -11.44
C PRO A 545 11.36 -19.08 -12.77
N PHE A 546 11.06 -20.37 -12.71
CA PHE A 546 10.93 -21.28 -13.86
C PHE A 546 9.59 -21.17 -14.61
N LEU A 547 8.75 -20.17 -14.29
CA LEU A 547 7.53 -19.85 -15.03
C LEU A 547 7.57 -18.38 -15.47
N PRO A 548 7.29 -18.08 -16.76
CA PRO A 548 7.10 -16.70 -17.20
C PRO A 548 5.95 -16.05 -16.41
N PRO A 549 6.11 -14.84 -15.86
CA PRO A 549 5.05 -14.21 -15.05
C PRO A 549 3.70 -14.07 -15.78
N GLY A 550 3.69 -13.86 -17.11
CA GLY A 550 2.45 -13.86 -17.90
C GLY A 550 1.72 -15.20 -17.91
N LEU A 551 2.45 -16.33 -17.89
CA LEU A 551 1.89 -17.68 -17.78
C LEU A 551 1.32 -17.91 -16.37
N GLU A 552 2.06 -17.50 -15.33
CA GLU A 552 1.61 -17.60 -13.94
C GLU A 552 0.31 -16.79 -13.73
N ALA A 553 0.32 -15.49 -14.05
CA ALA A 553 -0.85 -14.61 -13.98
C ALA A 553 -2.08 -15.15 -14.74
N ALA A 554 -1.89 -15.57 -15.99
CA ALA A 554 -2.97 -16.16 -16.80
C ALA A 554 -3.51 -17.47 -16.20
N ALA A 555 -2.67 -18.26 -15.53
CA ALA A 555 -3.09 -19.52 -14.90
C ALA A 555 -3.92 -19.26 -13.62
N TRP A 556 -3.59 -18.23 -12.85
CA TRP A 556 -4.41 -17.77 -11.72
C TRP A 556 -5.76 -17.24 -12.17
N GLN A 557 -5.81 -16.39 -13.20
CA GLN A 557 -7.08 -15.90 -13.79
C GLN A 557 -7.92 -17.05 -14.35
N ALA A 558 -7.31 -18.03 -15.05
CA ALA A 558 -8.03 -19.18 -15.60
C ALA A 558 -8.60 -20.13 -14.53
N ALA A 559 -8.01 -20.18 -13.33
CA ALA A 559 -8.50 -20.97 -12.21
C ALA A 559 -9.59 -20.26 -11.38
N ASN A 560 -9.66 -18.92 -11.44
CA ASN A 560 -10.46 -18.07 -10.57
C ASN A 560 -11.33 -17.10 -11.38
N PRO A 561 -12.58 -17.48 -11.77
CA PRO A 561 -13.40 -16.71 -12.71
C PRO A 561 -13.82 -15.30 -12.27
N ASP A 562 -13.62 -14.94 -11.00
CA ASP A 562 -13.89 -13.60 -10.45
C ASP A 562 -12.61 -12.75 -10.26
N LEU A 563 -11.43 -13.30 -10.58
CA LEU A 563 -10.16 -12.56 -10.70
C LEU A 563 -10.08 -11.97 -12.12
N ALA A 564 -10.35 -10.68 -12.25
CA ALA A 564 -10.38 -10.00 -13.54
C ALA A 564 -8.97 -9.78 -14.12
N TRP A 565 -7.98 -9.56 -13.26
CA TRP A 565 -6.59 -9.28 -13.66
C TRP A 565 -5.59 -9.68 -12.57
N ALA A 566 -4.38 -10.03 -13.00
CA ALA A 566 -3.24 -10.33 -12.15
C ALA A 566 -1.93 -9.76 -12.74
N ASP A 567 -1.04 -9.29 -11.88
CA ASP A 567 0.40 -9.16 -12.15
C ASP A 567 1.16 -9.89 -11.04
N THR A 568 2.05 -10.81 -11.45
CA THR A 568 2.76 -11.70 -10.53
C THR A 568 4.28 -11.50 -10.58
N SER A 569 4.77 -10.28 -10.87
CA SER A 569 6.21 -9.98 -10.82
C SER A 569 6.62 -8.52 -10.56
N ARG A 570 5.76 -7.53 -10.78
CA ARG A 570 6.14 -6.12 -10.74
C ARG A 570 5.88 -5.47 -9.37
N ARG A 571 6.92 -4.87 -8.81
CA ARG A 571 6.89 -4.06 -7.57
C ARG A 571 6.37 -2.65 -7.86
N GLY A 572 5.70 -2.00 -6.90
CA GLY A 572 5.06 -0.70 -7.15
C GLY A 572 4.04 -0.28 -6.10
N PHE A 573 2.92 0.29 -6.56
CA PHE A 573 1.82 0.80 -5.73
C PHE A 573 0.51 0.95 -6.51
N MET A 574 -0.59 1.19 -5.79
CA MET A 574 -1.89 1.53 -6.39
C MET A 574 -2.21 3.01 -6.20
N LEU A 575 -2.60 3.71 -7.28
CA LEU A 575 -2.98 5.13 -7.28
C LEU A 575 -4.48 5.32 -7.57
N VAL A 576 -5.21 5.88 -6.61
CA VAL A 576 -6.67 5.98 -6.64
C VAL A 576 -7.12 7.42 -6.76
N GLN A 577 -8.09 7.67 -7.64
CA GLN A 577 -8.97 8.83 -7.56
C GLN A 577 -10.42 8.33 -7.45
N LEU A 578 -11.10 8.76 -6.40
CA LEU A 578 -12.49 8.46 -6.13
C LEU A 578 -13.36 9.69 -6.42
N GLY A 579 -14.42 9.51 -7.19
CA GLY A 579 -15.42 10.53 -7.50
C GLY A 579 -16.84 10.09 -7.08
N LEU A 580 -17.83 10.93 -7.35
CA LEU A 580 -19.22 10.69 -6.93
C LEU A 580 -19.83 9.42 -7.52
N ASP A 581 -19.49 9.05 -8.77
CA ASP A 581 -20.12 7.90 -9.45
C ASP A 581 -19.14 6.80 -9.89
N ASN A 582 -17.82 7.07 -9.77
CA ASN A 582 -16.76 6.18 -10.24
C ASN A 582 -15.58 6.15 -9.27
N HIS A 583 -15.03 4.96 -9.06
CA HIS A 583 -13.73 4.72 -8.44
C HIS A 583 -12.72 4.36 -9.54
N ARG A 584 -11.60 5.09 -9.63
CA ARG A 584 -10.55 4.89 -10.64
C ARG A 584 -9.22 4.58 -9.97
N LEU A 585 -8.80 3.31 -10.04
CA LEU A 585 -7.53 2.81 -9.53
C LEU A 585 -6.55 2.50 -10.67
N GLU A 586 -5.26 2.72 -10.43
CA GLU A 586 -4.17 2.44 -11.37
C GLU A 586 -3.00 1.76 -10.66
N TYR A 587 -2.59 0.60 -11.17
CA TYR A 587 -1.37 -0.10 -10.78
C TYR A 587 -0.18 0.54 -11.50
N ILE A 588 0.73 1.11 -10.71
CA ILE A 588 1.96 1.75 -11.18
C ILE A 588 3.14 0.94 -10.65
N ALA A 589 3.89 0.31 -11.55
CA ALA A 589 5.14 -0.37 -11.23
C ALA A 589 6.30 0.62 -11.12
N VAL A 590 7.38 0.21 -10.46
CA VAL A 590 8.68 0.90 -10.45
C VAL A 590 9.81 -0.12 -10.64
N ASP A 591 11.03 0.36 -10.93
CA ASP A 591 12.24 -0.44 -10.80
C ASP A 591 12.92 -0.20 -9.45
N VAL A 592 12.85 -1.21 -8.57
CA VAL A 592 13.42 -1.18 -7.21
C VAL A 592 14.94 -1.37 -7.16
N SER A 593 15.57 -1.83 -8.26
CA SER A 593 17.02 -1.86 -8.37
C SER A 593 17.61 -0.45 -8.54
N THR A 594 16.83 0.50 -9.07
CA THR A 594 17.26 1.87 -9.35
C THR A 594 17.03 2.84 -8.18
N PRO A 595 18.04 3.59 -7.73
CA PRO A 595 17.84 4.74 -6.87
C PRO A 595 17.03 5.84 -7.57
N SER A 596 16.05 6.42 -6.89
CA SER A 596 15.03 7.28 -7.52
C SER A 596 15.51 8.64 -8.01
N ARG A 597 16.70 9.09 -7.59
CA ARG A 597 17.18 10.48 -7.81
C ARG A 597 18.64 10.51 -8.22
N GLY A 598 18.88 10.49 -9.53
CA GLY A 598 20.21 10.55 -10.13
C GLY A 598 20.21 10.37 -11.65
N THR A 599 19.24 9.63 -12.18
CA THR A 599 18.98 9.48 -13.62
C THR A 599 17.74 10.26 -14.04
N ASN A 600 17.75 10.84 -15.25
CA ASN A 600 16.66 11.68 -15.79
C ASN A 600 15.53 10.84 -16.45
N GLU A 601 15.32 9.60 -15.99
CA GLU A 601 14.45 8.64 -16.66
C GLU A 601 13.27 8.21 -15.77
N GLY A 602 12.08 8.24 -16.37
CA GLY A 602 10.85 7.73 -15.76
C GLY A 602 10.86 6.20 -15.80
N THR A 603 11.28 5.57 -14.70
CA THR A 603 11.25 4.11 -14.53
C THR A 603 10.00 3.61 -13.80
N ASP A 604 9.02 4.49 -13.56
CA ASP A 604 7.66 4.08 -13.22
C ASP A 604 6.86 3.77 -14.50
N SER A 605 6.02 2.73 -14.45
CA SER A 605 5.24 2.29 -15.61
C SER A 605 3.82 1.89 -15.23
N CYS A 606 2.87 2.25 -16.10
CA CYS A 606 1.49 1.79 -15.96
C CYS A 606 1.39 0.31 -16.31
N LEU A 607 0.80 -0.49 -15.41
CA LEU A 607 0.45 -1.88 -15.69
C LEU A 607 -1.02 -1.99 -16.09
N ALA A 608 -1.93 -1.51 -15.23
CA ALA A 608 -3.36 -1.60 -15.45
C ALA A 608 -4.13 -0.52 -14.69
N GLY A 609 -5.13 0.07 -15.34
CA GLY A 609 -6.13 0.94 -14.73
C GLY A 609 -7.53 0.35 -14.77
N PHE A 610 -8.28 0.51 -13.68
CA PHE A 610 -9.61 -0.04 -13.48
C PHE A 610 -10.60 1.05 -13.05
N ASP A 611 -11.82 0.94 -13.55
CA ASP A 611 -12.95 1.77 -13.15
C ASP A 611 -14.02 0.88 -12.50
N VAL A 612 -14.60 1.34 -11.38
CA VAL A 612 -15.71 0.66 -10.69
C VAL A 612 -16.89 1.61 -10.55
N GLY A 613 -18.04 1.20 -11.10
CA GLY A 613 -19.30 1.92 -10.95
C GLY A 613 -19.97 1.66 -9.59
N ARG A 614 -21.00 2.47 -9.29
CA ARG A 614 -21.84 2.31 -8.08
C ARG A 614 -22.59 0.98 -8.00
N ASP A 615 -22.71 0.27 -9.12
CA ASP A 615 -23.24 -1.09 -9.29
C ASP A 615 -22.20 -2.20 -9.03
N LEU A 616 -21.01 -1.85 -8.52
CA LEU A 616 -19.85 -2.74 -8.36
C LEU A 616 -19.32 -3.35 -9.68
N ARG A 617 -19.65 -2.74 -10.83
CA ARG A 617 -19.15 -3.17 -12.13
C ARG A 617 -17.70 -2.77 -12.35
N LEU A 618 -16.79 -3.68 -12.01
CA LEU A 618 -15.37 -3.61 -12.38
C LEU A 618 -15.20 -3.58 -13.90
N SER A 619 -14.41 -2.61 -14.40
CA SER A 619 -14.17 -2.38 -15.83
C SER A 619 -12.69 -2.09 -16.10
N GLY A 620 -11.97 -3.08 -16.62
CA GLY A 620 -10.57 -2.99 -17.06
C GLY A 620 -10.02 -4.36 -17.50
N PRO A 621 -8.70 -4.51 -17.69
CA PRO A 621 -7.68 -3.47 -17.57
C PRO A 621 -7.76 -2.40 -18.67
N LYS A 622 -7.21 -1.22 -18.39
CA LYS A 622 -7.08 -0.07 -19.30
C LYS A 622 -5.71 0.59 -19.12
N SER A 623 -5.27 1.41 -20.06
CA SER A 623 -4.12 2.31 -19.85
C SER A 623 -4.41 3.33 -18.73
N CYS A 624 -3.37 3.82 -18.06
CA CYS A 624 -3.45 4.81 -16.98
C CYS A 624 -3.63 6.24 -17.51
N ARG A 625 -4.13 7.15 -16.67
CA ARG A 625 -4.28 8.58 -16.94
C ARG A 625 -2.94 9.21 -17.33
N THR A 626 -2.87 9.83 -18.50
CA THR A 626 -1.74 10.68 -18.90
C THR A 626 -1.85 12.07 -18.28
N ALA A 627 -0.72 12.77 -18.13
CA ALA A 627 -0.72 14.17 -17.73
C ALA A 627 -1.59 15.02 -18.69
N GLY A 628 -2.37 15.95 -18.15
CA GLY A 628 -3.31 16.77 -18.93
C GLY A 628 -4.65 16.11 -19.28
N ALA A 629 -4.86 14.82 -18.98
CA ALA A 629 -6.18 14.21 -19.03
C ALA A 629 -7.10 14.85 -17.98
N SER A 630 -8.03 15.72 -18.41
CA SER A 630 -8.79 16.59 -17.50
C SER A 630 -9.67 15.81 -16.53
N SER A 631 -9.58 16.14 -15.24
CA SER A 631 -10.47 15.64 -14.17
C SER A 631 -11.96 15.97 -14.37
N ALA A 632 -12.30 16.79 -15.36
CA ALA A 632 -13.66 17.18 -15.73
C ALA A 632 -14.59 15.99 -16.06
N SER A 633 -14.06 14.84 -16.50
CA SER A 633 -14.87 13.62 -16.73
C SER A 633 -15.46 13.05 -15.43
N LEU A 634 -14.77 13.19 -14.29
CA LEU A 634 -15.28 12.79 -12.97
C LEU A 634 -16.23 13.84 -12.36
N ALA A 635 -16.38 14.99 -13.00
CA ALA A 635 -17.22 16.11 -12.55
C ALA A 635 -18.49 16.30 -13.42
N SER A 636 -18.78 15.41 -14.36
CA SER A 636 -19.90 15.53 -15.29
C SER A 636 -21.28 15.19 -14.69
N GLY A 637 -21.36 14.85 -13.41
CA GLY A 637 -22.61 14.84 -12.65
C GLY A 637 -23.11 16.27 -12.45
N SER A 638 -24.09 16.69 -13.25
CA SER A 638 -24.63 18.06 -13.22
C SER A 638 -25.42 18.31 -11.93
N ILE A 639 -24.75 18.83 -10.90
CA ILE A 639 -25.39 19.36 -9.70
C ILE A 639 -26.11 20.65 -10.08
N GLU A 640 -27.37 20.55 -10.49
CA GLU A 640 -28.29 21.70 -10.37
C GLU A 640 -28.41 22.04 -8.87
N PRO A 641 -28.09 23.28 -8.44
CA PRO A 641 -28.29 23.68 -7.07
C PRO A 641 -29.80 23.77 -6.80
N SER A 642 -30.35 22.80 -6.08
CA SER A 642 -31.74 22.80 -5.65
C SER A 642 -32.00 23.99 -4.71
N MET A 643 -32.49 25.08 -5.30
CA MET A 643 -32.76 26.31 -4.55
C MET A 643 -33.78 26.03 -3.44
N PRO A 644 -33.53 26.49 -2.20
CA PRO A 644 -34.48 26.34 -1.11
C PRO A 644 -35.81 27.04 -1.47
N SER A 645 -36.93 26.50 -0.97
CA SER A 645 -38.29 26.83 -1.39
C SER A 645 -38.82 28.19 -0.89
N TRP A 646 -38.17 29.29 -1.28
CA TRP A 646 -38.56 30.67 -0.98
C TRP A 646 -39.71 31.17 -1.89
N ARG A 647 -40.77 30.36 -2.05
CA ARG A 647 -42.00 30.74 -2.76
C ARG A 647 -43.04 31.33 -1.81
N LEU A 648 -42.81 32.56 -1.33
CA LEU A 648 -43.82 33.51 -0.85
C LEU A 648 -43.14 34.85 -0.51
N LEU A 649 -43.08 35.80 -1.47
CA LEU A 649 -42.89 37.28 -1.34
C LEU A 649 -42.28 37.91 -2.62
N ALA A 650 -42.93 37.75 -3.79
CA ALA A 650 -42.44 38.38 -5.03
C ALA A 650 -43.53 38.84 -6.03
N PRO A 651 -44.32 39.90 -5.71
CA PRO A 651 -45.06 40.65 -6.73
C PRO A 651 -44.79 42.17 -6.72
N LEU A 652 -43.70 42.65 -6.09
CA LEU A 652 -43.42 44.09 -5.94
C LEU A 652 -42.14 44.60 -6.64
N VAL A 653 -41.11 43.76 -6.85
CA VAL A 653 -39.83 44.22 -7.42
C VAL A 653 -39.89 44.38 -8.94
N LEU A 654 -40.70 43.57 -9.64
CA LEU A 654 -40.74 43.55 -11.12
C LEU A 654 -41.29 44.85 -11.74
N LEU A 655 -42.13 45.59 -11.01
CA LEU A 655 -42.70 46.87 -11.44
C LEU A 655 -41.69 48.03 -11.42
N ALA A 656 -40.66 47.97 -10.57
CA ALA A 656 -39.66 49.03 -10.44
C ALA A 656 -38.66 49.05 -11.61
N LEU A 657 -38.25 47.86 -12.10
CA LEU A 657 -37.20 47.73 -13.11
C LEU A 657 -37.67 48.11 -14.53
N LEU A 658 -38.97 47.92 -14.83
CA LEU A 658 -39.57 48.33 -16.11
C LEU A 658 -39.62 49.85 -16.29
N ALA A 659 -39.74 50.62 -15.21
CA ALA A 659 -39.74 52.08 -15.26
C ALA A 659 -38.34 52.66 -15.61
N ALA A 660 -37.26 52.01 -15.15
CA ALA A 660 -35.89 52.48 -15.39
C ALA A 660 -35.45 52.33 -16.86
N PHE A 661 -35.93 51.30 -17.57
CA PHE A 661 -35.41 50.95 -18.89
C PHE A 661 -35.91 51.87 -20.02
N LEU A 662 -37.11 52.46 -19.91
CA LEU A 662 -37.59 53.44 -20.89
C LEU A 662 -36.88 54.80 -20.80
N GLY A 663 -36.29 55.15 -19.64
CA GLY A 663 -35.60 56.42 -19.45
C GLY A 663 -34.28 56.56 -20.22
N PHE A 664 -33.65 55.44 -20.63
CA PHE A 664 -32.30 55.45 -21.19
C PHE A 664 -32.23 55.60 -22.72
N LEU A 665 -33.37 55.50 -23.42
CA LEU A 665 -33.42 55.53 -24.90
C LEU A 665 -33.56 56.93 -25.51
N LEU A 666 -33.53 58.00 -24.70
CA LEU A 666 -33.64 59.40 -25.14
C LEU A 666 -32.46 60.26 -24.66
N GLY A 667 -31.23 59.84 -24.98
CA GLY A 667 -29.99 60.54 -24.65
C GLY A 667 -28.98 60.61 -25.82
N ARG A 668 -28.57 61.83 -26.18
CA ARG A 668 -27.55 62.17 -27.21
C ARG A 668 -26.23 61.40 -26.99
N ALA A 669 -25.48 60.88 -27.97
CA ALA A 669 -25.03 61.38 -29.29
C ALA A 669 -23.92 62.47 -29.25
N THR A 670 -22.63 62.08 -29.44
CA THR A 670 -21.52 62.82 -30.14
C THR A 670 -20.13 62.13 -29.98
N GLY A 671 -19.30 62.09 -31.05
CA GLY A 671 -17.84 61.75 -31.05
C GLY A 671 -17.49 60.23 -31.01
N SER A 672 -16.44 59.63 -31.60
CA SER A 672 -15.10 60.00 -32.17
C SER A 672 -13.99 60.32 -31.15
N SER A 673 -12.77 59.77 -31.18
CA SER A 673 -12.07 58.73 -32.02
C SER A 673 -10.85 58.16 -31.21
N SER A 674 -9.77 57.47 -31.65
CA SER A 674 -9.15 57.12 -32.96
C SER A 674 -8.10 55.96 -32.79
N SER A 675 -7.46 55.47 -33.86
CA SER A 675 -6.50 54.32 -33.89
C SER A 675 -5.02 54.62 -33.56
N SER A 676 -4.22 53.62 -33.12
CA SER A 676 -2.86 53.31 -33.66
C SER A 676 -2.12 52.11 -32.98
N ARG A 677 -1.02 51.65 -33.61
CA ARG A 677 0.00 50.64 -33.19
C ARG A 677 1.40 51.28 -33.32
N PRO A 678 2.48 50.87 -32.60
CA PRO A 678 3.57 50.14 -33.30
C PRO A 678 4.59 49.25 -32.50
N LYS A 679 5.08 48.19 -33.18
CA LYS A 679 6.48 47.68 -33.33
C LYS A 679 7.46 47.39 -32.15
N SER A 680 7.60 46.08 -31.84
CA SER A 680 8.80 45.20 -32.01
C SER A 680 10.24 45.54 -31.52
N ARG A 681 10.80 44.63 -30.69
CA ARG A 681 12.22 44.14 -30.63
C ARG A 681 12.31 42.91 -29.68
N GLY A 682 13.26 41.96 -29.74
CA GLY A 682 14.19 41.56 -30.81
C GLY A 682 15.67 41.37 -30.38
N TYR A 683 16.16 40.13 -30.16
CA TYR A 683 17.60 39.80 -29.91
C TYR A 683 18.01 38.35 -30.29
N LYS A 684 19.31 38.03 -30.34
CA LYS A 684 19.93 36.75 -30.81
C LYS A 684 20.83 36.05 -29.76
N ARG A 685 21.14 34.75 -29.98
CA ARG A 685 22.25 33.99 -29.35
C ARG A 685 23.59 34.14 -30.13
N PRO A 686 24.74 33.85 -29.50
CA PRO A 686 25.97 33.32 -30.11
C PRO A 686 26.28 31.87 -29.67
N SER A 687 27.45 31.32 -30.04
CA SER A 687 27.83 29.89 -30.08
C SER A 687 29.15 29.53 -29.34
N GLU A 688 29.67 28.31 -29.55
CA GLU A 688 30.78 27.66 -28.80
C GLU A 688 32.19 28.27 -28.96
N VAL A 689 33.10 27.90 -28.03
CA VAL A 689 34.57 27.85 -28.15
C VAL A 689 35.08 26.62 -27.35
N GLU A 690 36.26 26.07 -27.70
CA GLU A 690 36.74 24.73 -27.30
C GLU A 690 38.22 24.73 -26.81
N ALA A 691 38.61 23.64 -26.10
CA ALA A 691 39.96 23.04 -25.99
C ALA A 691 41.04 23.51 -24.95
N ALA A 692 41.92 22.54 -24.62
CA ALA A 692 43.26 22.55 -23.99
C ALA A 692 43.43 22.75 -22.45
N GLU A 693 44.42 22.15 -21.75
CA GLU A 693 45.08 20.80 -21.81
C GLU A 693 46.03 20.55 -20.59
N ALA A 694 46.79 19.43 -20.57
CA ALA A 694 47.77 18.92 -19.55
C ALA A 694 47.17 18.29 -18.26
N GLU A 695 47.46 17.04 -17.85
CA GLU A 695 48.73 16.32 -17.51
C GLU A 695 49.32 16.70 -16.13
N ALA A 696 49.75 15.79 -15.24
CA ALA A 696 49.78 14.29 -15.20
C ALA A 696 49.32 13.81 -13.79
N ASP A 697 49.53 12.61 -13.21
CA ASP A 697 50.31 11.37 -13.46
C ASP A 697 49.69 10.25 -12.55
N GLY A 698 50.07 8.96 -12.46
CA GLY A 698 51.11 8.15 -13.11
C GLY A 698 51.67 7.03 -12.21
N LEU A 699 51.14 5.79 -12.27
CA LEU A 699 51.82 4.55 -11.81
C LEU A 699 51.06 3.27 -12.25
N GLN A 700 51.73 2.11 -12.28
CA GLN A 700 51.29 0.91 -13.04
C GLN A 700 51.33 -0.42 -12.24
N ALA A 701 50.52 -1.39 -12.69
CA ALA A 701 50.67 -2.85 -12.54
C ALA A 701 50.56 -3.45 -11.09
N ALA A 702 50.32 -4.75 -10.87
CA ALA A 702 50.17 -5.93 -11.75
C ALA A 702 49.12 -6.94 -11.16
N PRO A 703 48.72 -8.02 -11.87
CA PRO A 703 47.60 -8.90 -11.48
C PRO A 703 48.02 -10.18 -10.70
N VAL A 704 47.06 -11.11 -10.54
CA VAL A 704 47.05 -12.49 -9.95
C VAL A 704 46.12 -12.57 -8.72
N GLY A 705 45.20 -13.54 -8.60
CA GLY A 705 44.87 -14.63 -9.54
C GLY A 705 43.63 -15.44 -9.11
N ARG A 706 43.29 -16.49 -9.89
CA ARG A 706 42.17 -17.40 -9.60
C ARG A 706 42.43 -18.24 -8.35
N SER A 707 41.37 -18.51 -7.57
CA SER A 707 41.27 -19.69 -6.72
C SER A 707 39.93 -20.39 -6.96
N GLN A 708 39.88 -21.71 -6.71
CA GLN A 708 38.68 -22.54 -6.88
C GLN A 708 37.73 -22.38 -5.68
N ARG A 709 36.45 -22.67 -5.91
CA ARG A 709 35.55 -23.14 -4.84
C ARG A 709 34.88 -24.42 -5.29
N ASP A 710 35.15 -25.50 -4.57
CA ASP A 710 34.29 -26.68 -4.56
C ASP A 710 33.01 -26.35 -3.77
N GLY A 711 31.91 -27.03 -4.10
CA GLY A 711 30.56 -26.63 -3.68
C GLY A 711 30.07 -27.20 -2.35
N ILE A 712 28.95 -26.62 -1.90
CA ILE A 712 27.95 -27.18 -0.99
C ILE A 712 26.59 -26.94 -1.65
#